data_AF-A0AAD0YBW7-F1
#
_entry.id   AF-A0AAD0YBW7-F1
#
_cell.length_a   1.000
_cell.length_b   1.000
_cell.length_c   1.000
_cell.angle_alpha   90.00
_cell.angle_beta   90.00
_cell.angle_gamma   90.00
#
_symmetry.space_group_name_H-M   'P 1'
#
loop_
_entity.id
_entity.type
_entity.pdbx_description
1 polymer ?
#
loop_
_entity_poly.entity_id
_entity_poly.type
_entity_poly.pdbx_seq_one_letter_code
_entity_poly.pdbx_strand_id
1 'polypeptide(L)'
;MKTLFNNTGYKLYTTEQPGSLKISFSYIRNSDGSLRWFWNSKSKKPLFLKFYNASSFKARLYAMAVKMVFELGLQNLIFEKETLYYKVEGKPVFNIKSSWAIFTGTPGPNNKALLYAGGSFYKIACTETAKDLLINELANIRFASTSRLFYVPKTILHNGNILQTTDISKNGQRKNSFGIIHAKTVKGITNKYQRRCSIADWGYFQMLKKDLHALHDERIPPNLIRKLNAILEKVDEKQYITLSFSHGDFTSWNCFVNNNMLSVYDWELASCEKPKGFDFFHFIIQNGILIDKKPWKSILEEIKQKNRLTFHFNEDELYQHLKFYLLTNILAYLKLYSEQKEWHLQIHWLLQTWTEALNLFAKEIYTERQMLIMDIFDTLHTTPYAALKFQNREPEKLSLDSDIDMLMSSQNAENLIRFLKRNHLAEHMIISRKSFMYRVRIVTNDNQQILNLDLILKIQWKGLEFMKVDKLIKRSLLNEFGVKTVCNTDTAKYLHYFYTLNGSEVPERYRDFTEKNIPENKLQKISEHINQLKIRTNQRLSFLKNTFIYINDTFSEKGFVMTFSGVDGAGKSTVISEISNLIEKRYRRPVKILRHRPSLLPILSVWTKGEEKAHHDVVNSLPRQGSNNNTFSSFARFLYYYTDYIIGQFIIYLKYVLRGKIVLYDRYYFDFIADARRSNINLPQSVAESGYFFLMKPKFNFFLYAAPEKILSRKKELSYKSVCHLNAEYNKLFSKLGKQNDSAKYIAIENNDLNETLNIIMNNIIKTK
;
A
#
# COMPACT_ATOMS: atom_id res chain seq x y z
N MET A 1 -34.87 -23.02 17.39
CA MET A 1 -35.21 -24.40 16.92
C MET A 1 -36.70 -24.55 16.63
N LYS A 2 -37.62 -24.20 17.54
CA LYS A 2 -39.09 -24.32 17.35
C LYS A 2 -39.59 -23.64 16.07
N THR A 3 -39.25 -22.37 15.86
CA THR A 3 -39.63 -21.61 14.65
C THR A 3 -39.13 -22.22 13.35
N LEU A 4 -37.96 -22.87 13.38
CA LEU A 4 -37.36 -23.49 12.19
C LEU A 4 -38.17 -24.69 11.71
N PHE A 5 -38.66 -25.52 12.64
CA PHE A 5 -39.37 -26.75 12.30
C PHE A 5 -40.79 -26.48 11.79
N ASN A 6 -41.42 -25.38 12.20
CA ASN A 6 -42.77 -25.01 11.74
C ASN A 6 -42.87 -25.02 10.19
N ASN A 7 -41.82 -24.56 9.50
CA ASN A 7 -41.78 -24.56 8.03
C ASN A 7 -41.57 -25.95 7.42
N THR A 8 -41.19 -26.97 8.18
CA THR A 8 -40.82 -28.31 7.69
C THR A 8 -41.92 -29.36 7.77
N GLY A 9 -43.11 -28.99 8.25
CA GLY A 9 -44.23 -29.89 8.50
C GLY A 9 -44.22 -30.54 9.89
N TYR A 10 -43.43 -29.99 10.82
CA TYR A 10 -43.27 -30.50 12.18
C TYR A 10 -43.34 -29.36 13.20
N LYS A 11 -43.96 -29.61 14.35
CA LYS A 11 -43.92 -28.69 15.49
C LYS A 11 -43.21 -29.32 16.66
N LEU A 12 -42.28 -28.58 17.27
CA LEU A 12 -41.44 -29.05 18.37
C LEU A 12 -41.88 -28.47 19.72
N TYR A 13 -41.86 -29.33 20.73
CA TYR A 13 -42.20 -29.03 22.11
C TYR A 13 -41.08 -29.49 23.04
N THR A 14 -40.87 -28.74 24.12
CA THR A 14 -39.88 -29.06 25.17
C THR A 14 -40.45 -29.99 26.24
N THR A 15 -41.77 -30.00 26.38
CA THR A 15 -42.53 -30.89 27.26
C THR A 15 -43.48 -31.76 26.44
N GLU A 16 -43.87 -32.90 26.99
CA GLU A 16 -44.82 -33.80 26.35
C GLU A 16 -46.18 -33.11 26.17
N GLN A 17 -46.77 -33.26 24.99
CA GLN A 17 -48.10 -32.78 24.65
C GLN A 17 -48.98 -33.95 24.21
N PRO A 18 -50.31 -33.89 24.36
CA PRO A 18 -51.21 -34.97 23.96
C PRO A 18 -50.99 -35.36 22.48
N GLY A 19 -50.63 -36.62 22.20
CA GLY A 19 -50.36 -37.10 20.83
C GLY A 19 -49.02 -36.66 20.21
N SER A 20 -48.10 -36.10 21.00
CA SER A 20 -46.74 -35.83 20.56
C SER A 20 -45.84 -37.06 20.68
N LEU A 21 -44.83 -37.16 19.82
CA LEU A 21 -43.86 -38.27 19.82
C LEU A 21 -42.49 -37.79 20.32
N LYS A 22 -41.83 -38.62 21.12
CA LYS A 22 -40.49 -38.34 21.68
C LYS A 22 -39.39 -38.47 20.62
N ILE A 23 -38.44 -37.54 20.64
CA ILE A 23 -37.23 -37.56 19.80
C ILE A 23 -36.03 -36.96 20.55
N SER A 24 -34.81 -37.34 20.18
CA SER A 24 -33.59 -36.75 20.74
C SER A 24 -32.73 -36.16 19.64
N PHE A 25 -32.23 -34.95 19.87
CA PHE A 25 -31.30 -34.26 18.98
C PHE A 25 -29.96 -34.05 19.67
N SER A 26 -28.88 -34.33 18.95
CA SER A 26 -27.53 -33.95 19.33
C SER A 26 -27.16 -32.62 18.68
N TYR A 27 -26.27 -31.85 19.30
CA TYR A 27 -25.91 -30.53 18.78
C TYR A 27 -24.47 -30.10 19.07
N ILE A 28 -24.04 -29.07 18.35
CA ILE A 28 -22.81 -28.31 18.54
C ILE A 28 -23.16 -26.82 18.59
N ARG A 29 -22.62 -26.10 19.57
CA ARG A 29 -22.84 -24.66 19.74
C ARG A 29 -21.74 -23.83 19.07
N ASN A 30 -22.07 -22.60 18.74
CA ASN A 30 -21.11 -21.53 18.46
C ASN A 30 -20.42 -21.09 19.76
N SER A 31 -19.35 -20.28 19.63
CA SER A 31 -18.62 -19.74 20.78
C SER A 31 -19.48 -18.81 21.66
N ASP A 32 -20.54 -18.23 21.11
CA ASP A 32 -21.52 -17.40 21.82
C ASP A 32 -22.63 -18.21 22.50
N GLY A 33 -22.56 -19.54 22.45
CA GLY A 33 -23.56 -20.45 23.03
C GLY A 33 -24.78 -20.71 22.15
N SER A 34 -24.95 -20.02 21.01
CA SER A 34 -26.04 -20.29 20.08
C SER A 34 -25.87 -21.64 19.38
N LEU A 35 -26.97 -22.28 18.98
CA LEU A 35 -26.90 -23.55 18.25
C LEU A 35 -26.32 -23.35 16.85
N ARG A 36 -25.25 -24.08 16.51
CA ARG A 36 -24.63 -24.06 15.18
C ARG A 36 -25.14 -25.20 14.32
N TRP A 37 -24.95 -26.43 14.81
CA TRP A 37 -25.38 -27.65 14.14
C TRP A 37 -26.21 -28.49 15.09
N PHE A 38 -27.23 -29.15 14.56
CA PHE A 38 -27.93 -30.18 15.31
C PHE A 38 -28.50 -31.25 14.38
N TRP A 39 -28.67 -32.46 14.88
CA TRP A 39 -29.05 -33.63 14.09
C TRP A 39 -29.82 -34.64 14.95
N ASN A 40 -30.51 -35.59 14.31
CA ASN A 40 -31.13 -36.70 15.04
C ASN A 40 -30.04 -37.54 15.73
N SER A 41 -30.12 -37.71 17.05
CA SER A 41 -29.13 -38.46 17.85
C SER A 41 -28.97 -39.92 17.40
N LYS A 42 -29.99 -40.48 16.72
CA LYS A 42 -29.93 -41.84 16.14
C LYS A 42 -29.19 -41.92 14.80
N SER A 43 -28.67 -40.80 14.28
CA SER A 43 -27.93 -40.78 13.01
C SER A 43 -26.62 -41.55 13.14
N LYS A 44 -26.42 -42.53 12.25
CA LYS A 44 -25.18 -43.34 12.21
C LYS A 44 -24.01 -42.63 11.52
N LYS A 45 -24.28 -41.54 10.79
CA LYS A 45 -23.27 -40.79 10.04
C LYS A 45 -23.26 -39.31 10.48
N PRO A 46 -22.09 -38.65 10.49
CA PRO A 46 -21.98 -37.24 10.84
C PRO A 46 -22.42 -36.34 9.68
N LEU A 47 -23.72 -36.34 9.36
CA LEU A 47 -24.26 -35.61 8.21
C LEU A 47 -24.05 -34.09 8.29
N PHE A 48 -23.89 -33.53 9.49
CA PHE A 48 -23.58 -32.10 9.66
C PHE A 48 -22.24 -31.69 9.02
N LEU A 49 -21.32 -32.64 8.80
CA LEU A 49 -20.06 -32.37 8.07
C LEU A 49 -20.31 -31.99 6.59
N LYS A 50 -21.51 -32.21 6.05
CA LYS A 50 -21.89 -31.70 4.72
C LYS A 50 -21.93 -30.17 4.65
N PHE A 51 -22.11 -29.48 5.77
CA PHE A 51 -22.05 -28.02 5.87
C PHE A 51 -20.66 -27.51 6.22
N TYR A 52 -19.71 -28.41 6.48
CA TYR A 52 -18.39 -28.05 6.98
C TYR A 52 -17.36 -27.99 5.85
N ASN A 53 -16.73 -26.82 5.69
CA ASN A 53 -15.67 -26.64 4.70
C ASN A 53 -14.34 -27.18 5.22
N ALA A 54 -14.00 -28.42 4.89
CA ALA A 54 -12.75 -29.08 5.26
C ALA A 54 -11.57 -28.73 4.32
N SER A 55 -11.34 -27.44 4.06
CA SER A 55 -10.27 -26.99 3.14
C SER A 55 -8.88 -26.96 3.77
N SER A 56 -8.76 -26.59 5.06
CA SER A 56 -7.48 -26.53 5.76
C SER A 56 -7.05 -27.88 6.35
N PHE A 57 -5.76 -28.05 6.65
CA PHE A 57 -5.25 -29.26 7.31
C PHE A 57 -5.93 -29.52 8.66
N LYS A 58 -6.05 -28.47 9.50
CA LYS A 58 -6.76 -28.54 10.78
C LYS A 58 -8.23 -28.92 10.61
N ALA A 59 -8.90 -28.37 9.59
CA ALA A 59 -10.29 -28.71 9.30
C ALA A 59 -10.45 -30.16 8.81
N ARG A 60 -9.52 -30.65 7.98
CA ARG A 60 -9.49 -32.06 7.56
C ARG A 60 -9.28 -33.01 8.73
N LEU A 61 -8.37 -32.69 9.65
CA LEU A 61 -8.17 -33.47 10.88
C LEU A 61 -9.43 -33.49 11.75
N TYR A 62 -10.08 -32.35 11.97
CA TYR A 62 -11.34 -32.27 12.71
C TYR A 62 -12.43 -33.16 12.05
N ALA A 63 -12.62 -33.04 10.74
CA ALA A 63 -13.60 -33.85 10.01
C ALA A 63 -13.27 -35.35 10.08
N MET A 64 -11.99 -35.73 10.05
CA MET A 64 -11.56 -37.12 10.21
C MET A 64 -11.83 -37.64 11.63
N ALA A 65 -11.50 -36.87 12.66
CA ALA A 65 -11.76 -37.21 14.06
C ALA A 65 -13.27 -37.42 14.30
N VAL A 66 -14.11 -36.49 13.82
CA VAL A 66 -15.57 -36.62 13.92
C VAL A 66 -16.08 -37.87 13.20
N LYS A 67 -15.55 -38.20 12.01
CA LYS A 67 -15.93 -39.44 11.32
C LYS A 67 -15.57 -40.67 12.15
N MET A 68 -14.36 -40.73 12.71
CA MET A 68 -13.91 -41.83 13.57
C MET A 68 -14.82 -41.98 14.81
N VAL A 69 -15.25 -40.89 15.44
CA VAL A 69 -16.20 -40.92 16.56
C VAL A 69 -17.51 -41.62 16.19
N PHE A 70 -18.05 -41.35 15.01
CA PHE A 70 -19.29 -41.98 14.54
C PHE A 70 -19.09 -43.44 14.11
N GLU A 71 -17.97 -43.78 13.48
CA GLU A 71 -17.63 -45.17 13.13
C GLU A 71 -17.44 -46.04 14.38
N LEU A 72 -16.90 -45.48 15.46
CA LEU A 72 -16.74 -46.15 16.76
C LEU A 72 -18.02 -46.14 17.62
N GLY A 73 -19.10 -45.49 17.20
CA GLY A 73 -20.35 -45.40 17.96
C GLY A 73 -20.28 -44.50 19.22
N LEU A 74 -19.26 -43.66 19.35
CA LEU A 74 -18.97 -42.84 20.55
C LEU A 74 -19.69 -41.48 20.55
N GLN A 75 -20.53 -41.19 19.55
CA GLN A 75 -21.18 -39.89 19.40
C GLN A 75 -22.06 -39.50 20.59
N ASN A 76 -22.63 -40.48 21.32
CA ASN A 76 -23.47 -40.22 22.49
C ASN A 76 -22.68 -39.81 23.75
N LEU A 77 -21.37 -40.03 23.77
CA LEU A 77 -20.48 -39.61 24.86
C LEU A 77 -19.86 -38.24 24.59
N ILE A 78 -19.66 -37.90 23.31
CA ILE A 78 -18.94 -36.70 22.91
C ILE A 78 -19.87 -35.51 22.68
N PHE A 79 -21.05 -35.74 22.11
CA PHE A 79 -21.98 -34.65 21.76
C PHE A 79 -23.13 -34.55 22.77
N GLU A 80 -23.39 -33.33 23.21
CA GLU A 80 -24.57 -33.01 24.02
C GLU A 80 -25.85 -33.38 23.26
N LYS A 81 -26.86 -33.82 24.01
CA LYS A 81 -28.17 -34.21 23.47
C LYS A 81 -29.29 -33.58 24.28
N GLU A 82 -30.36 -33.24 23.57
CA GLU A 82 -31.61 -32.76 24.16
C GLU A 82 -32.75 -33.70 23.75
N THR A 83 -33.71 -33.89 24.64
CA THR A 83 -34.93 -34.66 24.35
C THR A 83 -36.07 -33.69 24.12
N LEU A 84 -36.74 -33.84 22.99
CA LEU A 84 -37.85 -33.01 22.56
C LEU A 84 -39.05 -33.89 22.18
N TYR A 85 -40.21 -33.26 22.03
CA TYR A 85 -41.43 -33.89 21.56
C TYR A 85 -41.88 -33.22 20.27
N TYR A 86 -42.41 -33.97 19.32
CA TYR A 86 -42.87 -33.41 18.05
C TYR A 86 -44.27 -33.88 17.66
N LYS A 87 -44.97 -33.04 16.91
CA LYS A 87 -46.18 -33.39 16.17
C LYS A 87 -45.98 -33.15 14.69
N VAL A 88 -46.66 -33.94 13.87
CA VAL A 88 -46.77 -33.71 12.42
C VAL A 88 -47.87 -32.68 12.23
N GLU A 89 -47.52 -31.50 11.73
CA GLU A 89 -48.47 -30.45 11.37
C GLU A 89 -48.24 -30.12 9.89
N GLY A 90 -49.15 -30.57 9.01
CA GLY A 90 -49.01 -30.44 7.55
C GLY A 90 -48.23 -31.58 6.89
N LYS A 91 -47.64 -31.31 5.71
CA LYS A 91 -46.90 -32.29 4.90
C LYS A 91 -45.40 -32.20 5.20
N PRO A 92 -44.79 -33.20 5.87
CA PRO A 92 -43.37 -33.20 6.16
C PRO A 92 -42.51 -33.18 4.89
N VAL A 93 -41.47 -32.33 4.86
CA VAL A 93 -40.52 -32.26 3.74
C VAL A 93 -39.38 -33.28 3.84
N PHE A 94 -39.22 -33.91 5.01
CA PHE A 94 -38.23 -34.96 5.29
C PHE A 94 -38.74 -35.89 6.40
N ASN A 95 -38.13 -37.06 6.57
CA ASN A 95 -38.45 -37.96 7.68
C ASN A 95 -37.61 -37.62 8.93
N ILE A 96 -38.24 -37.04 9.95
CA ILE A 96 -37.56 -36.65 11.20
C ILE A 96 -36.94 -37.82 11.97
N LYS A 97 -37.43 -39.06 11.79
CA LYS A 97 -36.86 -40.27 12.42
C LYS A 97 -35.62 -40.80 11.69
N SER A 98 -35.36 -40.35 10.46
CA SER A 98 -34.21 -40.77 9.66
C SER A 98 -32.92 -40.02 10.02
N SER A 99 -31.81 -40.30 9.34
CA SER A 99 -30.58 -39.53 9.51
C SER A 99 -30.67 -38.20 8.75
N TRP A 100 -30.49 -37.10 9.46
CA TRP A 100 -30.48 -35.73 8.91
C TRP A 100 -29.63 -34.82 9.79
N ALA A 101 -29.22 -33.68 9.26
CA ALA A 101 -28.54 -32.64 10.02
C ALA A 101 -28.97 -31.24 9.58
N ILE A 102 -28.93 -30.28 10.48
CA ILE A 102 -29.25 -28.87 10.22
C ILE A 102 -28.07 -27.99 10.62
N PHE A 103 -27.76 -27.02 9.76
CA PHE A 103 -26.99 -25.83 10.08
C PHE A 103 -27.93 -24.62 10.19
N THR A 104 -27.84 -23.90 11.29
CA THR A 104 -28.76 -22.79 11.63
C THR A 104 -28.53 -21.51 10.84
N GLY A 105 -27.42 -21.43 10.09
CA GLY A 105 -27.05 -20.25 9.32
C GLY A 105 -26.22 -19.24 10.13
N THR A 106 -25.77 -18.19 9.46
CA THR A 106 -25.13 -17.03 10.09
C THR A 106 -26.19 -15.96 10.32
N PRO A 107 -26.30 -15.36 11.52
CA PRO A 107 -27.25 -14.28 11.78
C PRO A 107 -27.08 -13.11 10.79
N GLY A 108 -28.18 -12.63 10.21
CA GLY A 108 -28.18 -11.53 9.23
C GLY A 108 -29.52 -11.40 8.49
N PRO A 109 -29.70 -10.36 7.65
CA PRO A 109 -30.95 -10.14 6.90
C PRO A 109 -31.26 -11.28 5.92
N ASN A 110 -30.22 -11.94 5.40
CA ASN A 110 -30.30 -13.07 4.47
C ASN A 110 -30.20 -14.43 5.16
N ASN A 111 -30.48 -14.51 6.48
CA ASN A 111 -30.28 -15.74 7.22
C ASN A 111 -31.19 -16.87 6.70
N LYS A 112 -30.56 -17.97 6.29
CA LYS A 112 -31.19 -19.21 5.84
C LYS A 112 -30.58 -20.38 6.59
N ALA A 113 -31.42 -21.28 7.11
CA ALA A 113 -30.94 -22.55 7.64
C ALA A 113 -30.78 -23.56 6.51
N LEU A 114 -29.82 -24.48 6.67
CA LEU A 114 -29.57 -25.56 5.72
C LEU A 114 -29.86 -26.90 6.39
N LEU A 115 -30.82 -27.65 5.89
CA LEU A 115 -31.11 -29.03 6.28
C LEU A 115 -30.53 -29.99 5.22
N TYR A 116 -29.93 -31.10 5.64
CA TYR A 116 -29.49 -32.19 4.77
C TYR A 116 -30.20 -33.47 5.17
N ALA A 117 -30.99 -34.02 4.26
CA ALA A 117 -31.75 -35.25 4.46
C ALA A 117 -31.96 -35.97 3.12
N GLY A 118 -31.94 -37.31 3.13
CA GLY A 118 -32.25 -38.11 1.92
C GLY A 118 -31.38 -37.81 0.69
N GLY A 119 -30.14 -37.34 0.88
CA GLY A 119 -29.25 -36.96 -0.24
C GLY A 119 -29.58 -35.62 -0.91
N SER A 120 -30.42 -34.80 -0.27
CA SER A 120 -30.75 -33.44 -0.73
C SER A 120 -30.46 -32.41 0.35
N PHE A 121 -30.20 -31.18 -0.10
CA PHE A 121 -30.16 -29.99 0.75
C PHE A 121 -31.52 -29.30 0.71
N TYR A 122 -31.95 -28.73 1.83
CA TYR A 122 -33.18 -27.95 1.95
C TYR A 122 -32.77 -26.61 2.57
N LYS A 123 -32.89 -25.55 1.78
CA LYS A 123 -32.68 -24.18 2.23
C LYS A 123 -34.00 -23.67 2.82
N ILE A 124 -33.99 -23.30 4.09
CA ILE A 124 -35.19 -22.85 4.83
C ILE A 124 -35.02 -21.36 5.10
N ALA A 125 -35.89 -20.54 4.52
CA ALA A 125 -35.90 -19.10 4.74
C ALA A 125 -36.34 -18.79 6.17
N CYS A 126 -35.56 -17.95 6.86
CA CYS A 126 -35.86 -17.45 8.20
C CYS A 126 -36.32 -15.98 8.19
N THR A 127 -36.24 -15.30 7.05
CA THR A 127 -36.60 -13.89 6.83
C THR A 127 -37.29 -13.74 5.47
N GLU A 128 -38.02 -12.63 5.24
CA GLU A 128 -38.68 -12.38 3.96
C GLU A 128 -37.65 -12.17 2.83
N THR A 129 -36.54 -11.47 3.10
CA THR A 129 -35.44 -11.33 2.14
C THR A 129 -34.83 -12.68 1.75
N ALA A 130 -34.67 -13.60 2.71
CA ALA A 130 -34.19 -14.95 2.41
C ALA A 130 -35.19 -15.72 1.52
N LYS A 131 -36.49 -15.52 1.69
CA LYS A 131 -37.53 -16.13 0.85
C LYS A 131 -37.45 -15.63 -0.59
N ASP A 132 -37.27 -14.33 -0.79
CA ASP A 132 -37.06 -13.74 -2.12
C ASP A 132 -35.81 -14.31 -2.80
N LEU A 133 -34.71 -14.49 -2.04
CA LEU A 133 -33.49 -15.11 -2.53
C LEU A 133 -33.70 -16.56 -2.98
N LEU A 134 -34.51 -17.35 -2.25
CA LEU A 134 -34.84 -18.72 -2.66
C LEU A 134 -35.69 -18.76 -3.93
N ILE A 135 -36.64 -17.84 -4.07
CA ILE A 135 -37.45 -17.71 -5.29
C ILE A 135 -36.56 -17.33 -6.48
N ASN A 136 -35.64 -16.38 -6.28
CA ASN A 136 -34.68 -15.97 -7.31
C ASN A 136 -33.76 -17.14 -7.70
N GLU A 137 -33.24 -17.89 -6.72
CA GLU A 137 -32.42 -19.06 -6.96
C GLU A 137 -33.15 -20.13 -7.80
N LEU A 138 -34.43 -20.41 -7.50
CA LEU A 138 -35.24 -21.34 -8.28
C LEU A 138 -35.38 -20.88 -9.74
N ALA A 139 -35.69 -19.60 -9.96
CA ALA A 139 -35.82 -19.03 -11.30
C ALA A 139 -34.50 -19.10 -12.07
N ASN A 140 -33.40 -18.74 -11.43
CA ASN A 140 -32.06 -18.74 -12.04
C ASN A 140 -31.56 -20.15 -12.34
N ILE A 141 -31.81 -21.14 -11.47
CA ILE A 141 -31.46 -22.54 -11.75
C ILE A 141 -32.25 -23.05 -12.96
N ARG A 142 -33.55 -22.74 -13.05
CA ARG A 142 -34.36 -23.12 -14.23
C ARG A 142 -33.78 -22.51 -15.51
N PHE A 143 -33.45 -21.22 -15.48
CA PHE A 143 -32.81 -20.53 -16.61
C PHE A 143 -31.46 -21.15 -16.99
N ALA A 144 -30.61 -21.45 -15.99
CA ALA A 144 -29.27 -22.00 -16.18
C ALA A 144 -29.25 -23.48 -16.61
N SER A 145 -30.27 -24.27 -16.21
CA SER A 145 -30.33 -25.74 -16.37
C SER A 145 -30.27 -26.25 -17.81
N THR A 146 -30.53 -25.37 -18.78
CA THR A 146 -30.51 -25.69 -20.21
C THR A 146 -29.09 -25.75 -20.81
N SER A 147 -28.03 -25.61 -20.00
CA SER A 147 -26.63 -25.64 -20.45
C SER A 147 -26.06 -27.05 -20.55
N ARG A 148 -25.26 -27.32 -21.59
CA ARG A 148 -24.43 -28.54 -21.70
C ARG A 148 -23.00 -28.35 -21.19
N LEU A 149 -22.65 -27.15 -20.73
CA LEU A 149 -21.27 -26.77 -20.37
C LEU A 149 -21.00 -26.89 -18.87
N PHE A 150 -22.04 -26.97 -18.06
CA PHE A 150 -21.98 -27.07 -16.60
C PHE A 150 -23.25 -27.74 -16.08
N TYR A 151 -23.19 -28.23 -14.84
CA TYR A 151 -24.31 -28.84 -14.15
C TYR A 151 -24.83 -27.91 -13.05
N VAL A 152 -26.15 -27.86 -12.90
CA VAL A 152 -26.84 -27.17 -11.80
C VAL A 152 -27.64 -28.18 -10.99
N PRO A 153 -27.87 -27.95 -9.68
CA PRO A 153 -28.69 -28.84 -8.89
C PRO A 153 -30.14 -28.87 -9.42
N LYS A 154 -30.79 -30.03 -9.32
CA LYS A 154 -32.25 -30.09 -9.52
C LYS A 154 -32.92 -29.50 -8.29
N THR A 155 -34.00 -28.75 -8.51
CA THR A 155 -34.69 -27.96 -7.49
C THR A 155 -36.16 -28.32 -7.35
N ILE A 156 -36.67 -28.34 -6.12
CA ILE A 156 -38.11 -28.46 -5.82
C ILE A 156 -38.47 -27.40 -4.76
N LEU A 157 -39.48 -26.58 -5.03
CA LEU A 157 -40.03 -25.63 -4.05
C LEU A 157 -41.22 -26.29 -3.35
N HIS A 158 -41.23 -26.31 -2.01
CA HIS A 158 -42.26 -27.01 -1.24
C HIS A 158 -43.42 -26.12 -0.84
N ASN A 159 -43.20 -25.15 0.05
CA ASN A 159 -44.24 -24.31 0.66
C ASN A 159 -43.87 -22.82 0.61
N GLY A 160 -43.14 -22.41 -0.43
CA GLY A 160 -42.63 -21.04 -0.61
C GLY A 160 -41.41 -20.70 0.27
N ASN A 161 -41.28 -21.33 1.44
CA ASN A 161 -40.21 -21.05 2.40
C ASN A 161 -39.05 -22.05 2.35
N ILE A 162 -39.22 -23.15 1.61
CA ILE A 162 -38.22 -24.23 1.51
C ILE A 162 -37.92 -24.56 0.06
N LEU A 163 -36.66 -24.37 -0.31
CA LEU A 163 -36.09 -24.80 -1.58
C LEU A 163 -35.23 -26.05 -1.37
N GLN A 164 -35.67 -27.18 -1.91
CA GLN A 164 -34.88 -28.41 -1.96
C GLN A 164 -33.96 -28.40 -3.18
N THR A 165 -32.69 -28.77 -2.99
CA THR A 165 -31.69 -28.93 -4.04
C THR A 165 -31.01 -30.29 -3.95
N THR A 166 -30.72 -30.93 -5.08
CA THR A 166 -29.96 -32.20 -5.09
C THR A 166 -28.52 -31.98 -4.66
N ASP A 167 -27.92 -32.94 -3.94
CA ASP A 167 -26.51 -32.91 -3.57
C ASP A 167 -25.59 -33.11 -4.79
N ILE A 168 -24.92 -32.04 -5.21
CA ILE A 168 -24.01 -32.03 -6.37
C ILE A 168 -22.54 -32.25 -5.96
N SER A 169 -22.27 -32.44 -4.67
CA SER A 169 -20.90 -32.62 -4.14
C SER A 169 -20.37 -34.05 -4.31
N LYS A 170 -21.24 -35.01 -4.65
CA LYS A 170 -20.88 -36.44 -4.73
C LYS A 170 -19.80 -36.64 -5.81
N ASN A 171 -18.67 -37.22 -5.40
CA ASN A 171 -17.46 -37.45 -6.23
C ASN A 171 -16.83 -36.19 -6.83
N GLY A 172 -17.29 -35.00 -6.46
CA GLY A 172 -16.75 -33.73 -6.92
C GLY A 172 -15.63 -33.22 -6.01
N GLN A 173 -14.65 -32.54 -6.60
CA GLN A 173 -13.59 -31.85 -5.85
C GLN A 173 -13.64 -30.35 -6.10
N ARG A 174 -13.45 -29.56 -5.03
CA ARG A 174 -13.27 -28.11 -5.17
C ARG A 174 -11.88 -27.81 -5.70
N LYS A 175 -11.77 -26.88 -6.65
CA LYS A 175 -10.50 -26.37 -7.16
C LYS A 175 -10.44 -24.87 -6.92
N ASN A 176 -9.42 -24.41 -6.19
CA ASN A 176 -9.25 -22.99 -5.86
C ASN A 176 -8.70 -22.18 -7.05
N SER A 177 -8.04 -22.82 -8.02
CA SER A 177 -7.45 -22.15 -9.17
C SER A 177 -8.42 -22.06 -10.35
N PHE A 178 -8.40 -20.91 -11.03
CA PHE A 178 -9.18 -20.72 -12.25
C PHE A 178 -8.47 -21.46 -13.40
N GLY A 179 -9.22 -22.32 -14.08
CA GLY A 179 -8.69 -23.22 -15.12
C GLY A 179 -9.66 -23.40 -16.27
N ILE A 180 -9.31 -24.24 -17.25
CA ILE A 180 -10.04 -24.40 -18.51
C ILE A 180 -11.51 -24.78 -18.28
N ILE A 181 -11.80 -25.65 -17.31
CA ILE A 181 -13.17 -26.07 -16.97
C ILE A 181 -13.99 -24.88 -16.43
N HIS A 182 -13.38 -24.03 -15.61
CA HIS A 182 -14.01 -22.80 -15.11
C HIS A 182 -14.24 -21.80 -16.24
N ALA A 183 -13.25 -21.60 -17.12
CA ALA A 183 -13.36 -20.73 -18.29
C ALA A 183 -14.52 -21.15 -19.22
N LYS A 184 -14.62 -22.45 -19.52
CA LYS A 184 -15.71 -23.03 -20.31
C LYS A 184 -17.07 -22.84 -19.64
N THR A 185 -17.13 -23.00 -18.32
CA THR A 185 -18.37 -22.81 -17.54
C THR A 185 -18.80 -21.35 -17.56
N VAL A 186 -17.90 -20.41 -17.23
CA VAL A 186 -18.20 -18.97 -17.24
C VAL A 186 -18.67 -18.52 -18.62
N LYS A 187 -18.01 -18.93 -19.70
CA LYS A 187 -18.50 -18.68 -21.07
C LYS A 187 -19.91 -19.22 -21.28
N GLY A 188 -20.18 -20.43 -20.81
CA GLY A 188 -21.50 -21.05 -20.91
C GLY A 188 -22.59 -20.28 -20.16
N ILE A 189 -22.27 -19.70 -19.00
CA ILE A 189 -23.18 -18.85 -18.23
C ILE A 189 -23.39 -17.53 -18.97
N THR A 190 -22.31 -16.84 -19.34
CA THR A 190 -22.34 -15.57 -20.07
C THR A 190 -23.09 -15.65 -21.40
N ASN A 191 -23.03 -16.78 -22.11
CA ASN A 191 -23.71 -16.95 -23.40
C ASN A 191 -25.21 -17.25 -23.27
N LYS A 192 -25.75 -17.44 -22.06
CA LYS A 192 -27.20 -17.64 -21.87
C LYS A 192 -28.02 -16.40 -22.17
N TYR A 193 -27.47 -15.23 -21.88
CA TYR A 193 -28.12 -13.95 -22.15
C TYR A 193 -27.06 -12.87 -22.23
N GLN A 194 -27.18 -12.01 -23.23
CA GLN A 194 -26.40 -10.78 -23.35
C GLN A 194 -27.31 -9.66 -23.85
N ARG A 195 -27.14 -8.47 -23.29
CA ARG A 195 -27.80 -7.24 -23.75
C ARG A 195 -26.79 -6.12 -23.76
N ARG A 196 -26.79 -5.32 -24.82
CA ARG A 196 -26.03 -4.08 -24.88
C ARG A 196 -26.95 -2.92 -24.51
N CYS A 197 -26.52 -2.06 -23.60
CA CYS A 197 -27.24 -0.84 -23.22
C CYS A 197 -26.26 0.30 -22.96
N SER A 198 -26.74 1.53 -22.92
CA SER A 198 -25.96 2.66 -22.40
C SER A 198 -25.77 2.52 -20.88
N ILE A 199 -24.79 3.24 -20.30
CA ILE A 199 -24.64 3.30 -18.84
C ILE A 199 -25.86 4.00 -18.21
N ALA A 200 -26.40 5.03 -18.86
CA ALA A 200 -27.61 5.73 -18.41
C ALA A 200 -28.81 4.78 -18.24
N ASP A 201 -29.01 3.86 -19.21
CA ASP A 201 -30.14 2.92 -19.22
C ASP A 201 -29.91 1.68 -18.34
N TRP A 202 -28.72 1.54 -17.75
CA TRP A 202 -28.40 0.41 -16.88
C TRP A 202 -28.99 0.64 -15.48
N GLY A 203 -30.30 0.37 -15.34
CA GLY A 203 -31.06 0.66 -14.11
C GLY A 203 -30.43 0.12 -12.82
N TYR A 204 -29.85 -1.08 -12.84
CA TYR A 204 -29.14 -1.64 -11.68
C TYR A 204 -27.94 -0.78 -11.26
N PHE A 205 -27.14 -0.30 -12.21
CA PHE A 205 -25.99 0.55 -11.90
C PHE A 205 -26.43 1.94 -11.40
N GLN A 206 -27.50 2.50 -11.95
CA GLN A 206 -28.08 3.76 -11.47
C GLN A 206 -28.59 3.64 -10.03
N MET A 207 -29.24 2.53 -9.68
CA MET A 207 -29.64 2.21 -8.31
C MET A 207 -28.43 2.16 -7.37
N LEU A 208 -27.35 1.45 -7.76
CA LEU A 208 -26.14 1.35 -6.95
C LEU A 208 -25.46 2.72 -6.69
N LYS A 209 -25.46 3.62 -7.68
CA LYS A 209 -24.97 5.00 -7.50
C LYS A 209 -25.83 5.75 -6.48
N LYS A 210 -27.15 5.63 -6.56
CA LYS A 210 -28.07 6.24 -5.59
C LYS A 210 -27.85 5.70 -4.17
N ASP A 211 -27.67 4.39 -4.02
CA ASP A 211 -27.40 3.75 -2.72
C ASP A 211 -26.11 4.27 -2.08
N LEU A 212 -25.06 4.53 -2.87
CA LEU A 212 -23.82 5.13 -2.39
C LEU A 212 -24.04 6.53 -1.81
N HIS A 213 -24.84 7.37 -2.48
CA HIS A 213 -25.14 8.72 -1.98
C HIS A 213 -25.91 8.71 -0.66
N ALA A 214 -26.74 7.70 -0.43
CA ALA A 214 -27.49 7.53 0.81
C ALA A 214 -26.70 6.76 1.90
N LEU A 215 -25.48 6.30 1.59
CA LEU A 215 -24.70 5.47 2.49
C LEU A 215 -23.95 6.32 3.53
N HIS A 216 -24.29 6.09 4.80
CA HIS A 216 -23.62 6.68 5.95
C HIS A 216 -23.18 5.58 6.92
N ASP A 217 -21.90 5.22 6.86
CA ASP A 217 -21.28 4.29 7.81
C ASP A 217 -19.81 4.64 8.02
N GLU A 218 -19.48 5.12 9.21
CA GLU A 218 -18.13 5.53 9.60
C GLU A 218 -17.11 4.38 9.59
N ARG A 219 -17.56 3.12 9.58
CA ARG A 219 -16.67 1.95 9.49
C ARG A 219 -16.07 1.80 8.09
N ILE A 220 -16.72 2.34 7.07
CA ILE A 220 -16.22 2.32 5.68
C ILE A 220 -15.12 3.38 5.54
N PRO A 221 -13.93 3.02 5.00
CA PRO A 221 -12.84 3.98 4.84
C PRO A 221 -13.26 5.17 3.94
N PRO A 222 -13.05 6.42 4.37
CA PRO A 222 -13.58 7.58 3.65
C PRO A 222 -12.82 7.87 2.35
N ASN A 223 -11.54 7.51 2.23
CA ASN A 223 -10.81 7.75 0.98
C ASN A 223 -11.28 6.81 -0.13
N LEU A 224 -11.75 5.59 0.21
CA LEU A 224 -12.44 4.68 -0.71
C LEU A 224 -13.69 5.34 -1.29
N ILE A 225 -14.54 5.95 -0.45
CA ILE A 225 -15.74 6.66 -0.90
C ILE A 225 -15.38 7.83 -1.82
N ARG A 226 -14.39 8.65 -1.45
CA ARG A 226 -13.94 9.77 -2.31
C ARG A 226 -13.41 9.28 -3.66
N LYS A 227 -12.62 8.20 -3.67
CA LYS A 227 -12.09 7.60 -4.90
C LYS A 227 -13.22 7.06 -5.79
N LEU A 228 -14.23 6.40 -5.20
CA LEU A 228 -15.41 5.94 -5.91
C LEU A 228 -16.19 7.11 -6.54
N ASN A 229 -16.51 8.14 -5.77
CA ASN A 229 -17.22 9.31 -6.28
C ASN A 229 -16.46 9.98 -7.44
N ALA A 230 -15.15 10.19 -7.28
CA ALA A 230 -14.32 10.77 -8.33
C ALA A 230 -14.32 9.92 -9.62
N ILE A 231 -14.23 8.59 -9.50
CA ILE A 231 -14.30 7.69 -10.67
C ILE A 231 -15.69 7.73 -11.30
N LEU A 232 -16.76 7.75 -10.50
CA LEU A 232 -18.14 7.77 -10.96
C LEU A 232 -18.48 9.07 -11.70
N GLU A 233 -17.97 10.22 -11.24
CA GLU A 233 -18.10 11.51 -11.93
C GLU A 233 -17.48 11.53 -13.34
N LYS A 234 -16.49 10.66 -13.58
CA LYS A 234 -15.83 10.51 -14.90
C LYS A 234 -16.45 9.43 -15.78
N VAL A 235 -17.49 8.73 -15.32
CA VAL A 235 -18.18 7.73 -16.15
C VAL A 235 -19.02 8.44 -17.20
N ASP A 236 -18.77 8.16 -18.47
CA ASP A 236 -19.63 8.63 -19.57
C ASP A 236 -20.94 7.84 -19.60
N GLU A 237 -22.04 8.51 -19.26
CA GLU A 237 -23.39 7.92 -19.24
C GLU A 237 -23.86 7.45 -20.64
N LYS A 238 -23.30 8.03 -21.73
CA LYS A 238 -23.62 7.64 -23.12
C LYS A 238 -22.80 6.43 -23.59
N GLN A 239 -21.75 6.06 -22.85
CA GLN A 239 -20.96 4.89 -23.15
C GLN A 239 -21.83 3.64 -23.13
N TYR A 240 -21.59 2.71 -24.06
CA TYR A 240 -22.27 1.41 -24.06
C TYR A 240 -21.51 0.36 -23.26
N ILE A 241 -22.25 -0.52 -22.61
CA ILE A 241 -21.72 -1.72 -21.96
C ILE A 241 -22.51 -2.96 -22.39
N THR A 242 -21.84 -4.10 -22.43
CA THR A 242 -22.50 -5.40 -22.58
C THR A 242 -22.77 -6.00 -21.20
N LEU A 243 -24.04 -6.20 -20.88
CA LEU A 243 -24.50 -6.96 -19.73
C LEU A 243 -24.68 -8.43 -20.12
N SER A 244 -24.52 -9.33 -19.16
CA SER A 244 -24.67 -10.76 -19.36
C SER A 244 -25.27 -11.46 -18.15
N PHE A 245 -25.88 -12.61 -18.39
CA PHE A 245 -26.22 -13.50 -17.28
C PHE A 245 -24.95 -13.93 -16.54
N SER A 246 -24.96 -13.75 -15.24
CA SER A 246 -23.86 -14.09 -14.34
C SER A 246 -24.44 -14.80 -13.11
N HIS A 247 -23.67 -15.73 -12.55
CA HIS A 247 -23.95 -16.39 -11.29
C HIS A 247 -23.94 -15.40 -10.11
N GLY A 248 -23.14 -14.33 -10.19
CA GLY A 248 -23.12 -13.24 -9.20
C GLY A 248 -22.30 -13.56 -7.94
N ASP A 249 -22.14 -14.83 -7.59
CA ASP A 249 -21.16 -15.31 -6.58
C ASP A 249 -20.32 -16.50 -7.08
N PHE A 250 -19.79 -16.40 -8.30
CA PHE A 250 -19.00 -17.48 -8.89
C PHE A 250 -17.63 -17.61 -8.22
N THR A 251 -17.49 -18.56 -7.30
CA THR A 251 -16.30 -18.74 -6.46
C THR A 251 -15.91 -20.21 -6.37
N SER A 252 -14.68 -20.50 -5.90
CA SER A 252 -14.22 -21.89 -5.78
C SER A 252 -14.98 -22.71 -4.75
N TRP A 253 -15.58 -22.07 -3.74
CA TRP A 253 -16.42 -22.76 -2.76
C TRP A 253 -17.81 -23.08 -3.27
N ASN A 254 -18.32 -22.37 -4.28
CA ASN A 254 -19.62 -22.61 -4.92
C ASN A 254 -19.56 -23.58 -6.13
N CYS A 255 -18.39 -24.19 -6.36
CA CYS A 255 -18.15 -25.05 -7.51
C CYS A 255 -17.56 -26.41 -7.12
N PHE A 256 -18.01 -27.48 -7.77
CA PHE A 256 -17.39 -28.80 -7.71
C PHE A 256 -16.99 -29.27 -9.11
N VAL A 257 -15.76 -29.76 -9.26
CA VAL A 257 -15.29 -30.38 -10.51
C VAL A 257 -15.58 -31.87 -10.46
N ASN A 258 -16.33 -32.39 -11.43
CA ASN A 258 -16.62 -33.81 -11.60
C ASN A 258 -16.63 -34.17 -13.09
N ASN A 259 -15.98 -35.27 -13.49
CA ASN A 259 -15.94 -35.76 -14.88
C ASN A 259 -15.64 -34.66 -15.93
N ASN A 260 -14.62 -33.83 -15.68
CA ASN A 260 -14.24 -32.68 -16.52
C ASN A 260 -15.33 -31.61 -16.77
N MET A 261 -16.38 -31.58 -15.94
CA MET A 261 -17.43 -30.58 -15.94
C MET A 261 -17.54 -29.91 -14.57
N LEU A 262 -18.03 -28.67 -14.55
CA LEU A 262 -18.27 -27.94 -13.31
C LEU A 262 -19.73 -28.08 -12.89
N SER A 263 -19.94 -28.46 -11.64
CA SER A 263 -21.21 -28.41 -10.95
C SER A 263 -21.26 -27.13 -10.12
N VAL A 264 -22.23 -26.26 -10.38
CA VAL A 264 -22.35 -24.92 -9.78
C VAL A 264 -23.64 -24.81 -8.98
N TYR A 265 -23.56 -24.28 -7.77
CA TYR A 265 -24.71 -24.07 -6.88
C TYR A 265 -24.68 -22.70 -6.20
N ASP A 266 -25.78 -22.35 -5.52
CA ASP A 266 -25.99 -21.06 -4.85
C ASP A 266 -26.26 -19.90 -5.84
N TRP A 267 -27.25 -20.11 -6.71
CA TRP A 267 -27.64 -19.18 -7.78
C TRP A 267 -28.52 -18.02 -7.31
N GLU A 268 -28.56 -17.74 -6.00
CA GLU A 268 -29.45 -16.72 -5.42
C GLU A 268 -29.06 -15.29 -5.79
N LEU A 269 -27.79 -15.05 -6.13
CA LEU A 269 -27.28 -13.75 -6.57
C LEU A 269 -27.17 -13.63 -8.10
N ALA A 270 -27.63 -14.65 -8.83
CA ALA A 270 -27.54 -14.66 -10.27
C ALA A 270 -28.50 -13.62 -10.89
N SER A 271 -28.04 -12.97 -11.97
CA SER A 271 -28.76 -11.87 -12.61
C SER A 271 -28.25 -11.61 -14.03
N CYS A 272 -29.12 -11.06 -14.87
CA CYS A 272 -28.82 -10.57 -16.22
C CYS A 272 -28.27 -9.12 -16.22
N GLU A 273 -28.19 -8.46 -15.06
CA GLU A 273 -27.81 -7.05 -14.91
C GLU A 273 -26.32 -6.86 -14.56
N LYS A 274 -25.49 -7.89 -14.77
CA LYS A 274 -24.04 -7.84 -14.47
C LYS A 274 -23.22 -7.58 -15.74
N PRO A 275 -22.10 -6.84 -15.64
CA PRO A 275 -21.24 -6.61 -16.80
C PRO A 275 -20.66 -7.92 -17.33
N LYS A 276 -20.44 -8.01 -18.64
CA LYS A 276 -19.80 -9.17 -19.28
C LYS A 276 -18.47 -9.50 -18.60
N GLY A 277 -18.29 -10.77 -18.27
CA GLY A 277 -17.10 -11.26 -17.59
C GLY A 277 -17.13 -11.13 -16.06
N PHE A 278 -18.24 -10.69 -15.45
CA PHE A 278 -18.37 -10.54 -13.99
C PHE A 278 -17.88 -11.76 -13.22
N ASP A 279 -18.40 -12.96 -13.51
CA ASP A 279 -18.02 -14.20 -12.82
C ASP A 279 -16.54 -14.59 -12.99
N PHE A 280 -15.93 -14.21 -14.12
CA PHE A 280 -14.50 -14.43 -14.36
C PHE A 280 -13.64 -13.58 -13.42
N PHE A 281 -13.94 -12.28 -13.31
CA PHE A 281 -13.25 -11.40 -12.36
C PHE A 281 -13.55 -11.80 -10.92
N HIS A 282 -14.82 -12.11 -10.62
CA HIS A 282 -15.26 -12.47 -9.27
C HIS A 282 -14.51 -13.66 -8.72
N PHE A 283 -14.37 -14.74 -9.51
CA PHE A 283 -13.65 -15.92 -9.06
C PHE A 283 -12.20 -15.61 -8.72
N ILE A 284 -11.49 -14.91 -9.61
CA ILE A 284 -10.06 -14.63 -9.45
C ILE A 284 -9.83 -13.68 -8.28
N ILE A 285 -10.62 -12.60 -8.19
CA ILE A 285 -10.47 -11.57 -7.15
C ILE A 285 -10.88 -12.12 -5.79
N GLN A 286 -12.04 -12.78 -5.67
CA GLN A 286 -12.50 -13.32 -4.39
C GLN A 286 -11.58 -14.43 -3.86
N ASN A 287 -11.13 -15.37 -4.71
CA ASN A 287 -10.19 -16.39 -4.27
C ASN A 287 -8.81 -15.76 -3.93
N GLY A 288 -8.35 -14.82 -4.74
CA GLY A 288 -7.08 -14.11 -4.50
C GLY A 288 -7.07 -13.41 -3.14
N ILE A 289 -8.17 -12.77 -2.75
CA ILE A 289 -8.29 -12.06 -1.47
C ILE A 289 -8.58 -13.02 -0.31
N LEU A 290 -9.61 -13.86 -0.44
CA LEU A 290 -10.17 -14.61 0.68
C LEU A 290 -9.44 -15.92 0.97
N ILE A 291 -8.86 -16.56 -0.05
CA ILE A 291 -8.13 -17.82 0.08
C ILE A 291 -6.62 -17.56 0.06
N ASP A 292 -6.10 -16.97 -1.00
CA ASP A 292 -4.66 -16.91 -1.25
C ASP A 292 -3.96 -15.73 -0.54
N LYS A 293 -4.71 -14.72 -0.07
CA LYS A 293 -4.18 -13.49 0.55
C LYS A 293 -3.16 -12.76 -0.33
N LYS A 294 -3.40 -12.75 -1.64
CA LYS A 294 -2.55 -12.11 -2.65
C LYS A 294 -2.71 -10.59 -2.62
N PRO A 295 -1.63 -9.82 -2.83
CA PRO A 295 -1.73 -8.39 -3.09
C PRO A 295 -2.38 -8.13 -4.45
N TRP A 296 -2.98 -6.95 -4.62
CA TRP A 296 -3.68 -6.58 -5.86
C TRP A 296 -2.83 -6.78 -7.12
N LYS A 297 -1.55 -6.41 -7.08
CA LYS A 297 -0.61 -6.60 -8.20
C LYS A 297 -0.59 -8.05 -8.73
N SER A 298 -0.57 -9.03 -7.83
CA SER A 298 -0.58 -10.45 -8.22
C SER A 298 -1.93 -10.90 -8.75
N ILE A 299 -3.03 -10.36 -8.22
CA ILE A 299 -4.39 -10.65 -8.69
C ILE A 299 -4.55 -10.10 -10.11
N LEU A 300 -4.10 -8.88 -10.39
CA LEU A 300 -4.15 -8.26 -11.71
C LEU A 300 -3.37 -9.05 -12.76
N GLU A 301 -2.17 -9.53 -12.43
CA GLU A 301 -1.39 -10.39 -13.34
C GLU A 301 -2.10 -11.73 -13.61
N GLU A 302 -2.74 -12.31 -12.59
CA GLU A 302 -3.56 -13.51 -12.77
C GLU A 302 -4.76 -13.24 -13.70
N ILE A 303 -5.45 -12.10 -13.55
CA ILE A 303 -6.54 -11.68 -14.46
C ILE A 303 -6.03 -11.61 -15.90
N LYS A 304 -4.89 -10.95 -16.15
CA LYS A 304 -4.30 -10.83 -17.50
C LYS A 304 -3.95 -12.20 -18.08
N GLN A 305 -3.34 -13.08 -17.28
CA GLN A 305 -2.99 -14.44 -17.70
C GLN A 305 -4.23 -15.27 -18.04
N LYS A 306 -5.26 -15.25 -17.18
CA LYS A 306 -6.46 -16.07 -17.33
C LYS A 306 -7.44 -15.51 -18.36
N ASN A 307 -7.35 -14.23 -18.70
CA ASN A 307 -8.11 -13.63 -19.81
C ASN A 307 -7.80 -14.34 -21.14
N ARG A 308 -6.52 -14.68 -21.39
CA ARG A 308 -6.08 -15.45 -22.57
C ARG A 308 -6.64 -16.87 -22.65
N LEU A 309 -7.20 -17.40 -21.56
CA LEU A 309 -7.86 -18.71 -21.53
C LEU A 309 -9.38 -18.62 -21.68
N THR A 310 -9.94 -17.43 -21.47
CA THR A 310 -11.38 -17.21 -21.37
C THR A 310 -11.81 -16.26 -22.47
N PHE A 311 -11.86 -14.96 -22.22
CA PHE A 311 -12.50 -14.03 -23.15
C PHE A 311 -11.60 -13.54 -24.28
N HIS A 312 -10.27 -13.60 -24.11
CA HIS A 312 -9.31 -13.00 -25.05
C HIS A 312 -9.57 -11.51 -25.30
N PHE A 313 -10.05 -10.80 -24.29
CA PHE A 313 -10.21 -9.35 -24.38
C PHE A 313 -8.86 -8.71 -24.69
N ASN A 314 -8.86 -7.68 -25.53
CA ASN A 314 -7.69 -6.81 -25.63
C ASN A 314 -7.51 -6.00 -24.31
N GLU A 315 -6.45 -5.21 -24.21
CA GLU A 315 -6.13 -4.53 -22.96
C GLU A 315 -7.22 -3.52 -22.54
N ASP A 316 -7.71 -2.71 -23.48
CA ASP A 316 -8.75 -1.71 -23.23
C ASP A 316 -10.07 -2.36 -22.83
N GLU A 317 -10.51 -3.39 -23.55
CA GLU A 317 -11.71 -4.17 -23.23
C GLU A 317 -11.61 -4.81 -21.83
N LEU A 318 -10.45 -5.39 -21.50
CA LEU A 318 -10.23 -6.04 -20.22
C LEU A 318 -10.37 -5.02 -19.07
N TYR A 319 -9.73 -3.86 -19.18
CA TYR A 319 -9.80 -2.82 -18.16
C TYR A 319 -11.20 -2.19 -18.09
N GLN A 320 -11.88 -2.01 -19.21
CA GLN A 320 -13.25 -1.51 -19.22
C GLN A 320 -14.20 -2.46 -18.48
N HIS A 321 -14.16 -3.76 -18.78
CA HIS A 321 -14.98 -4.75 -18.08
C HIS A 321 -14.58 -4.89 -16.61
N LEU A 322 -13.28 -4.81 -16.29
CA LEU A 322 -12.79 -4.82 -14.91
C LEU A 322 -13.28 -3.59 -14.12
N LYS A 323 -13.31 -2.40 -14.74
CA LYS A 323 -13.81 -1.15 -14.12
C LYS A 323 -15.24 -1.35 -13.63
N PHE A 324 -16.14 -1.79 -14.50
CA PHE A 324 -17.55 -1.98 -14.13
C PHE A 324 -17.79 -3.19 -13.24
N TYR A 325 -16.96 -4.24 -13.32
CA TYR A 325 -16.97 -5.29 -12.31
C TYR A 325 -16.67 -4.70 -10.92
N LEU A 326 -15.56 -3.96 -10.77
CA LEU A 326 -15.18 -3.38 -9.48
C LEU A 326 -16.24 -2.40 -8.99
N LEU A 327 -16.72 -1.47 -9.83
CA LEU A 327 -17.74 -0.51 -9.43
C LEU A 327 -19.01 -1.21 -8.96
N THR A 328 -19.60 -2.10 -9.77
CA THR A 328 -20.84 -2.78 -9.38
C THR A 328 -20.68 -3.67 -8.16
N ASN A 329 -19.55 -4.38 -8.04
CA ASN A 329 -19.29 -5.23 -6.89
C ASN A 329 -19.08 -4.40 -5.61
N ILE A 330 -18.22 -3.39 -5.65
CA ILE A 330 -17.92 -2.57 -4.48
C ILE A 330 -19.18 -1.85 -4.00
N LEU A 331 -19.92 -1.17 -4.90
CA LEU A 331 -21.13 -0.43 -4.52
C LEU A 331 -22.18 -1.35 -3.86
N ALA A 332 -22.43 -2.53 -4.43
CA ALA A 332 -23.37 -3.49 -3.87
C ALA A 332 -22.95 -4.00 -2.48
N TYR A 333 -21.67 -4.33 -2.32
CA TYR A 333 -21.16 -4.84 -1.05
C TYR A 333 -21.00 -3.76 0.03
N LEU A 334 -20.71 -2.50 -0.32
CA LEU A 334 -20.69 -1.40 0.65
C LEU A 334 -22.06 -1.23 1.31
N LYS A 335 -23.13 -1.25 0.51
CA LYS A 335 -24.50 -1.24 1.04
C LYS A 335 -24.75 -2.43 1.96
N LEU A 336 -24.43 -3.64 1.51
CA LEU A 336 -24.57 -4.86 2.32
C LEU A 336 -23.80 -4.79 3.65
N TYR A 337 -22.55 -4.31 3.63
CA TYR A 337 -21.73 -4.19 4.84
C TYR A 337 -22.25 -3.11 5.79
N SER A 338 -22.82 -2.02 5.27
CA SER A 338 -23.42 -0.98 6.10
C SER A 338 -24.59 -1.50 6.94
N GLU A 339 -25.34 -2.47 6.43
CA GLU A 339 -26.49 -3.08 7.11
C GLU A 339 -26.09 -4.19 8.10
N GLN A 340 -24.84 -4.67 8.02
CA GLN A 340 -24.32 -5.65 8.96
C GLN A 340 -23.94 -4.99 10.28
N LYS A 341 -24.48 -5.51 11.38
CA LYS A 341 -24.16 -5.03 12.74
C LYS A 341 -22.70 -5.28 13.09
N GLU A 342 -22.21 -6.49 12.84
CA GLU A 342 -20.85 -6.92 13.15
C GLU A 342 -20.08 -7.26 11.88
N TRP A 343 -18.84 -6.77 11.77
CA TRP A 343 -18.00 -7.03 10.61
C TRP A 343 -17.01 -8.16 10.87
N HIS A 344 -16.91 -9.07 9.91
CA HIS A 344 -15.86 -10.08 9.90
C HIS A 344 -14.54 -9.50 9.36
N LEU A 345 -13.42 -10.06 9.81
CA LEU A 345 -12.08 -9.67 9.34
C LEU A 345 -11.93 -9.69 7.81
N GLN A 346 -12.67 -10.57 7.13
CA GLN A 346 -12.70 -10.69 5.67
C GLN A 346 -13.17 -9.41 4.97
N ILE A 347 -14.07 -8.65 5.57
CA ILE A 347 -14.56 -7.38 5.03
C ILE A 347 -13.40 -6.39 4.90
N HIS A 348 -12.55 -6.28 5.92
CA HIS A 348 -11.38 -5.40 5.88
C HIS A 348 -10.39 -5.78 4.78
N TRP A 349 -10.15 -7.08 4.55
CA TRP A 349 -9.30 -7.54 3.46
C TRP A 349 -9.85 -7.19 2.07
N LEU A 350 -11.18 -7.31 1.92
CA LEU A 350 -11.87 -6.94 0.68
C LEU A 350 -11.80 -5.43 0.44
N LEU A 351 -12.18 -4.62 1.42
CA LEU A 351 -12.13 -3.15 1.32
C LEU A 351 -10.73 -2.66 0.98
N GLN A 352 -9.69 -3.16 1.66
CA GLN A 352 -8.31 -2.79 1.38
C GLN A 352 -7.89 -3.12 -0.06
N THR A 353 -8.19 -4.34 -0.53
CA THR A 353 -7.82 -4.74 -1.89
C THR A 353 -8.61 -3.97 -2.95
N TRP A 354 -9.89 -3.69 -2.69
CA TRP A 354 -10.71 -2.87 -3.57
C TRP A 354 -10.21 -1.43 -3.67
N THR A 355 -9.79 -0.84 -2.55
CA THR A 355 -9.15 0.48 -2.54
C THR A 355 -7.89 0.49 -3.42
N GLU A 356 -7.03 -0.53 -3.32
CA GLU A 356 -5.85 -0.67 -4.19
C GLU A 356 -6.23 -0.90 -5.67
N ALA A 357 -7.27 -1.68 -5.93
CA ALA A 357 -7.72 -2.03 -7.28
C ALA A 357 -8.26 -0.81 -8.05
N LEU A 358 -9.01 0.06 -7.36
CA LEU A 358 -9.55 1.29 -7.91
C LEU A 358 -8.45 2.28 -8.36
N ASN A 359 -7.21 2.16 -7.85
CA ASN A 359 -6.09 3.00 -8.28
C ASN A 359 -5.87 2.92 -9.80
N LEU A 360 -6.15 1.78 -10.43
CA LEU A 360 -6.04 1.63 -11.89
C LEU A 360 -6.89 2.65 -12.65
N PHE A 361 -8.08 2.97 -12.11
CA PHE A 361 -9.05 3.85 -12.74
C PHE A 361 -9.04 5.28 -12.16
N ALA A 362 -8.41 5.46 -11.00
CA ALA A 362 -8.22 6.75 -10.37
C ALA A 362 -6.97 7.50 -10.89
N LYS A 363 -6.08 6.85 -11.66
CA LYS A 363 -4.89 7.47 -12.29
C LYS A 363 -5.20 8.68 -13.18
N GLU A 364 -6.39 8.74 -13.77
CA GLU A 364 -6.83 9.88 -14.59
C GLU A 364 -7.14 11.13 -13.74
N ILE A 365 -7.26 10.97 -12.43
CA ILE A 365 -7.75 12.00 -11.49
C ILE A 365 -6.65 12.37 -10.49
N TYR A 366 -5.91 11.38 -9.99
CA TYR A 366 -4.93 11.52 -8.93
C TYR A 366 -3.57 11.00 -9.37
N THR A 367 -2.51 11.63 -8.88
CA THR A 367 -1.16 11.06 -9.02
C THR A 367 -1.00 9.81 -8.16
N GLU A 368 -0.04 8.94 -8.49
CA GLU A 368 0.25 7.77 -7.66
C GLU A 368 0.60 8.12 -6.22
N ARG A 369 1.29 9.25 -5.98
CA ARG A 369 1.58 9.71 -4.62
C ARG A 369 0.30 10.05 -3.86
N GLN A 370 -0.64 10.72 -4.52
CA GLN A 370 -1.93 11.08 -3.93
C GLN A 370 -2.73 9.83 -3.54
N MET A 371 -2.85 8.88 -4.47
CA MET A 371 -3.54 7.60 -4.21
C MET A 371 -2.84 6.79 -3.12
N LEU A 372 -1.50 6.76 -3.08
CA LEU A 372 -0.77 6.08 -2.03
C LEU A 372 -1.05 6.69 -0.64
N ILE A 373 -1.15 8.02 -0.54
CA ILE A 373 -1.53 8.68 0.72
C ILE A 373 -2.96 8.29 1.14
N MET A 374 -3.91 8.25 0.20
CA MET A 374 -5.28 7.79 0.46
C MET A 374 -5.30 6.35 0.99
N ASP A 375 -4.56 5.45 0.32
CA ASP A 375 -4.47 4.04 0.67
C ASP A 375 -3.84 3.82 2.07
N ILE A 376 -2.83 4.64 2.42
CA ILE A 376 -2.20 4.61 3.75
C ILE A 376 -3.25 4.94 4.83
N PHE A 377 -4.03 6.01 4.66
CA PHE A 377 -4.99 6.41 5.67
C PHE A 377 -6.21 5.47 5.74
N ASP A 378 -6.67 4.91 4.62
CA ASP A 378 -7.69 3.86 4.62
C ASP A 378 -7.22 2.59 5.33
N THR A 379 -5.97 2.18 5.11
CA THR A 379 -5.37 1.03 5.80
C THR A 379 -5.26 1.26 7.31
N LEU A 380 -5.00 2.50 7.72
CA LEU A 380 -4.89 2.89 9.13
C LEU A 380 -6.23 3.20 9.80
N HIS A 381 -7.35 3.20 9.07
CA HIS A 381 -8.66 3.63 9.56
C HIS A 381 -9.06 2.97 10.90
N THR A 382 -8.91 1.65 11.01
CA THR A 382 -9.21 0.88 12.23
C THR A 382 -8.00 0.72 13.16
N THR A 383 -6.82 1.19 12.75
CA THR A 383 -5.57 1.05 13.50
C THR A 383 -5.44 2.16 14.55
N PRO A 384 -4.91 1.87 15.76
CA PRO A 384 -4.50 2.92 16.70
C PRO A 384 -3.25 3.65 16.19
N TYR A 385 -3.40 4.91 15.82
CA TYR A 385 -2.32 5.83 15.45
C TYR A 385 -2.77 7.29 15.67
N ALA A 386 -1.84 8.24 15.60
CA ALA A 386 -2.17 9.66 15.54
C ALA A 386 -1.16 10.42 14.66
N ALA A 387 -1.64 11.09 13.61
CA ALA A 387 -0.84 11.98 12.79
C ALA A 387 -0.53 13.28 13.55
N LEU A 388 0.73 13.68 13.55
CA LEU A 388 1.24 14.84 14.27
C LEU A 388 1.37 16.03 13.31
N LYS A 389 0.96 17.23 13.75
CA LYS A 389 1.01 18.47 12.93
C LYS A 389 0.22 18.37 11.60
N PHE A 390 -0.69 17.39 11.47
CA PHE A 390 -1.46 17.19 10.25
C PHE A 390 -2.63 18.16 10.18
N GLN A 391 -2.81 18.83 9.05
CA GLN A 391 -3.86 19.83 8.84
C GLN A 391 -5.23 19.15 8.62
N ASN A 392 -6.31 19.83 8.98
CA ASN A 392 -7.68 19.39 8.65
C ASN A 392 -7.98 19.72 7.18
N ARG A 393 -7.45 18.91 6.26
CA ARG A 393 -7.66 18.98 4.81
C ARG A 393 -7.58 17.58 4.20
N GLU A 394 -7.96 17.45 2.92
CA GLU A 394 -7.83 16.19 2.18
C GLU A 394 -6.38 15.70 2.22
N PRO A 395 -6.12 14.46 2.69
CA PRO A 395 -4.76 13.95 2.86
C PRO A 395 -3.98 13.86 1.54
N GLU A 396 -4.64 13.58 0.43
CA GLU A 396 -4.06 13.58 -0.92
C GLU A 396 -3.54 14.94 -1.38
N LYS A 397 -4.01 16.06 -0.80
CA LYS A 397 -3.54 17.42 -1.15
C LYS A 397 -2.25 17.81 -0.42
N LEU A 398 -1.59 16.87 0.26
CA LEU A 398 -0.30 17.10 0.91
C LEU A 398 0.77 17.54 -0.10
N SER A 399 1.46 18.65 0.16
CA SER A 399 2.51 19.16 -0.74
C SER A 399 3.67 18.18 -0.91
N LEU A 400 4.40 18.29 -2.02
CA LEU A 400 5.52 17.39 -2.36
C LEU A 400 6.67 17.46 -1.34
N ASP A 401 6.83 18.59 -0.68
CA ASP A 401 7.91 18.84 0.29
C ASP A 401 7.50 18.46 1.73
N SER A 402 6.23 18.11 1.94
CA SER A 402 5.72 17.69 3.25
C SER A 402 5.89 16.19 3.47
N ASP A 403 6.30 15.87 4.70
CA ASP A 403 6.30 14.54 5.29
C ASP A 403 5.00 14.26 6.06
N ILE A 404 4.81 13.00 6.43
CA ILE A 404 3.74 12.60 7.34
C ILE A 404 4.37 12.01 8.61
N ASP A 405 4.27 12.77 9.69
CA ASP A 405 4.66 12.34 11.03
C ASP A 405 3.50 11.56 11.67
N MET A 406 3.72 10.30 12.04
CA MET A 406 2.70 9.45 12.64
C MET A 406 3.18 8.80 13.93
N LEU A 407 2.40 8.97 15.00
CA LEU A 407 2.59 8.27 16.27
C LEU A 407 1.92 6.90 16.20
N MET A 408 2.67 5.82 16.45
CA MET A 408 2.12 4.46 16.46
C MET A 408 3.01 3.47 17.23
N SER A 409 2.48 2.29 17.55
CA SER A 409 3.25 1.20 18.13
C SER A 409 4.21 0.56 17.11
N SER A 410 5.25 -0.15 17.59
CA SER A 410 6.19 -0.86 16.69
C SER A 410 5.46 -1.90 15.82
N GLN A 411 4.48 -2.60 16.38
CA GLN A 411 3.70 -3.59 15.66
C GLN A 411 2.90 -2.96 14.52
N ASN A 412 2.28 -1.79 14.76
CA ASN A 412 1.51 -1.08 13.74
C ASN A 412 2.43 -0.50 12.66
N ALA A 413 3.60 0.01 13.03
CA ALA A 413 4.61 0.48 12.07
C ALA A 413 5.07 -0.65 11.14
N GLU A 414 5.35 -1.84 11.68
CA GLU A 414 5.74 -3.00 10.89
C GLU A 414 4.61 -3.52 9.99
N ASN A 415 3.36 -3.48 10.47
CA ASN A 415 2.18 -3.79 9.65
C ASN A 415 2.08 -2.82 8.46
N LEU A 416 2.22 -1.52 8.69
CA LEU A 416 2.17 -0.50 7.63
C LEU A 416 3.32 -0.67 6.64
N ILE A 417 4.54 -0.92 7.11
CA ILE A 417 5.69 -1.20 6.24
C ILE A 417 5.44 -2.45 5.39
N ARG A 418 4.86 -3.52 5.95
CA ARG A 418 4.50 -4.73 5.19
C ARG A 418 3.45 -4.45 4.12
N PHE A 419 2.47 -3.61 4.42
CA PHE A 419 1.50 -3.14 3.45
C PHE A 419 2.17 -2.36 2.31
N LEU A 420 3.00 -1.36 2.63
CA LEU A 420 3.69 -0.53 1.66
C LEU A 420 4.62 -1.33 0.73
N LYS A 421 5.32 -2.37 1.25
CA LYS A 421 6.13 -3.29 0.42
C LYS A 421 5.32 -4.05 -0.63
N ARG A 422 4.03 -4.24 -0.39
CA ARG A 422 3.12 -5.03 -1.25
C ARG A 422 2.24 -4.16 -2.14
N ASN A 423 2.10 -2.87 -1.81
CA ASN A 423 1.29 -1.92 -2.57
C ASN A 423 1.91 -1.69 -3.96
N HIS A 424 1.06 -1.70 -4.98
CA HIS A 424 1.51 -1.62 -6.38
C HIS A 424 2.00 -0.23 -6.81
N LEU A 425 1.62 0.83 -6.09
CA LEU A 425 2.04 2.21 -6.35
C LEU A 425 3.45 2.51 -5.82
N ALA A 426 4.01 1.65 -4.97
CA ALA A 426 5.36 1.82 -4.42
C ALA A 426 6.38 1.05 -5.27
N GLU A 427 7.20 1.76 -6.03
CA GLU A 427 8.27 1.16 -6.85
C GLU A 427 9.47 0.76 -5.98
N HIS A 428 9.94 1.71 -5.17
CA HIS A 428 11.10 1.56 -4.31
C HIS A 428 10.81 2.14 -2.93
N MET A 429 11.36 1.49 -1.91
CA MET A 429 11.21 1.94 -0.53
C MET A 429 12.52 1.79 0.24
N ILE A 430 12.96 2.88 0.84
CA ILE A 430 14.13 2.94 1.72
C ILE A 430 13.63 3.07 3.15
N ILE A 431 13.99 2.11 4.00
CA ILE A 431 13.59 2.09 5.41
C ILE A 431 14.84 2.28 6.25
N SER A 432 14.85 3.34 7.06
CA SER A 432 15.89 3.59 8.06
C SER A 432 15.30 3.43 9.45
N ARG A 433 15.77 2.44 10.21
CA ARG A 433 15.35 2.22 11.60
C ARG A 433 16.22 3.02 12.55
N LYS A 434 15.58 3.77 13.44
CA LYS A 434 16.21 4.42 14.60
C LYS A 434 15.65 3.83 15.89
N SER A 435 16.26 4.16 17.01
CA SER A 435 15.83 3.71 18.34
C SER A 435 14.39 4.11 18.72
N PHE A 436 13.86 5.18 18.09
CA PHE A 436 12.57 5.78 18.44
C PHE A 436 11.61 5.96 17.27
N MET A 437 12.02 5.64 16.03
CA MET A 437 11.18 5.78 14.85
C MET A 437 11.66 4.90 13.70
N TYR A 438 10.75 4.65 12.75
CA TYR A 438 11.12 4.24 11.40
C TYR A 438 10.97 5.44 10.46
N ARG A 439 11.99 5.71 9.65
CA ARG A 439 11.86 6.62 8.50
C ARG A 439 11.65 5.80 7.26
N VAL A 440 10.57 6.07 6.54
CA VAL A 440 10.18 5.34 5.35
C VAL A 440 10.10 6.33 4.20
N ARG A 441 11.03 6.22 3.25
CA ARG A 441 11.01 6.98 2.00
C ARG A 441 10.49 6.07 0.91
N ILE A 442 9.40 6.48 0.27
CA ILE A 442 8.70 5.72 -0.76
C ILE A 442 8.80 6.50 -2.06
N VAL A 443 9.09 5.80 -3.14
CA VAL A 443 9.15 6.33 -4.51
C VAL A 443 8.01 5.68 -5.30
N THR A 444 7.19 6.49 -5.94
CA THR A 444 6.10 6.00 -6.80
C THR A 444 6.59 5.69 -8.21
N ASN A 445 5.89 4.80 -8.94
CA ASN A 445 6.28 4.40 -10.29
C ASN A 445 6.18 5.58 -11.27
N ASP A 446 5.10 6.36 -11.20
CA ASP A 446 4.83 7.48 -12.11
C ASP A 446 5.57 8.73 -11.61
N ASN A 447 6.39 9.33 -12.49
CA ASN A 447 7.17 10.54 -12.25
C ASN A 447 8.13 10.50 -11.04
N GLN A 448 8.39 9.31 -10.46
CA GLN A 448 9.33 9.10 -9.35
C GLN A 448 9.09 10.06 -8.17
N GLN A 449 7.83 10.34 -7.85
CA GLN A 449 7.50 11.22 -6.73
C GLN A 449 7.87 10.57 -5.39
N ILE A 450 8.33 11.38 -4.44
CA ILE A 450 8.76 10.91 -3.13
C ILE A 450 7.65 11.19 -2.09
N LEU A 451 7.37 10.17 -1.28
CA LEU A 451 6.60 10.30 -0.04
C LEU A 451 7.48 9.90 1.14
N ASN A 452 7.57 10.76 2.15
CA ASN A 452 8.32 10.49 3.37
C ASN A 452 7.35 10.30 4.55
N LEU A 453 7.49 9.18 5.25
CA LEU A 453 6.75 8.87 6.47
C LEU A 453 7.73 8.74 7.65
N ASP A 454 7.45 9.46 8.73
CA ASP A 454 8.15 9.30 10.01
C ASP A 454 7.20 8.57 10.98
N LEU A 455 7.44 7.26 11.16
CA LEU A 455 6.66 6.41 12.05
C LEU A 455 7.30 6.45 13.44
N ILE A 456 6.82 7.38 14.26
CA ILE A 456 7.36 7.73 15.58
C ILE A 456 6.82 6.77 16.64
N LEU A 457 7.72 6.00 17.25
CA LEU A 457 7.43 5.05 18.32
C LEU A 457 7.55 5.68 19.71
N LYS A 458 8.48 6.63 19.85
CA LYS A 458 8.73 7.37 21.09
C LYS A 458 9.03 8.83 20.79
N ILE A 459 8.48 9.74 21.59
CA ILE A 459 8.77 11.17 21.50
C ILE A 459 9.87 11.47 22.52
N GLN A 460 11.11 11.58 22.04
CA GLN A 460 12.29 11.74 22.88
C GLN A 460 13.23 12.85 22.41
N TRP A 461 13.96 13.41 23.36
CA TRP A 461 15.06 14.35 23.15
C TRP A 461 16.31 13.80 23.85
N LYS A 462 17.41 13.64 23.09
CA LYS A 462 18.67 13.04 23.58
C LYS A 462 18.47 11.73 24.37
N GLY A 463 17.58 10.86 23.89
CA GLY A 463 17.26 9.57 24.53
C GLY A 463 16.31 9.64 25.74
N LEU A 464 15.89 10.83 26.16
CA LEU A 464 14.89 11.01 27.21
C LEU A 464 13.52 11.28 26.60
N GLU A 465 12.55 10.44 26.95
CA GLU A 465 11.17 10.60 26.53
C GLU A 465 10.51 11.77 27.29
N PHE A 466 9.97 12.74 26.55
CA PHE A 466 9.31 13.91 27.14
C PHE A 466 7.78 13.88 26.98
N MET A 467 7.25 13.03 26.09
CA MET A 467 5.81 12.77 25.96
C MET A 467 5.56 11.30 25.65
N LYS A 468 4.54 10.72 26.30
CA LYS A 468 4.16 9.31 26.13
C LYS A 468 3.27 9.13 24.91
N VAL A 469 3.76 8.40 23.91
CA VAL A 469 3.06 8.15 22.63
C VAL A 469 1.70 7.48 22.85
N ASP A 470 1.61 6.46 23.69
CA ASP A 470 0.34 5.74 23.94
C ASP A 470 -0.77 6.64 24.49
N LYS A 471 -0.41 7.64 25.30
CA LYS A 471 -1.38 8.62 25.83
C LYS A 471 -1.90 9.54 24.73
N LEU A 472 -1.05 9.91 23.78
CA LEU A 472 -1.41 10.77 22.66
C LEU A 472 -2.31 10.03 21.66
N ILE A 473 -1.99 8.78 21.35
CA ILE A 473 -2.83 7.93 20.48
C ILE A 473 -4.21 7.74 21.09
N LYS A 474 -4.31 7.47 22.39
CA LYS A 474 -5.62 7.31 23.07
C LYS A 474 -6.48 8.58 23.07
N ARG A 475 -5.87 9.76 22.91
CA ARG A 475 -6.54 11.08 22.90
C ARG A 475 -6.59 11.68 21.49
N SER A 476 -6.31 10.89 20.46
CA SER A 476 -6.39 11.34 19.06
C SER A 476 -7.82 11.67 18.68
N LEU A 477 -8.00 12.64 17.78
CA LEU A 477 -9.29 13.02 17.23
C LEU A 477 -9.36 12.61 15.76
N LEU A 478 -10.52 12.13 15.30
CA LEU A 478 -10.75 11.92 13.87
C LEU A 478 -11.09 13.27 13.23
N ASN A 479 -10.39 13.63 12.16
CA ASN A 479 -10.68 14.84 11.41
C ASN A 479 -11.77 14.58 10.34
N GLU A 480 -12.24 15.63 9.65
CA GLU A 480 -13.33 15.54 8.66
C GLU A 480 -13.00 14.65 7.45
N PHE A 481 -11.72 14.33 7.25
CA PHE A 481 -11.21 13.55 6.12
C PHE A 481 -10.86 12.10 6.51
N GLY A 482 -11.15 11.70 7.76
CA GLY A 482 -10.89 10.34 8.26
C GLY A 482 -9.48 10.10 8.78
N VAL A 483 -8.71 11.15 9.07
CA VAL A 483 -7.36 11.04 9.62
C VAL A 483 -7.40 11.23 11.12
N LYS A 484 -6.89 10.24 11.88
CA LYS A 484 -6.68 10.40 13.33
C LYS A 484 -5.49 11.32 13.57
N THR A 485 -5.71 12.46 14.21
CA THR A 485 -4.70 13.48 14.51
C THR A 485 -4.50 13.65 16.01
N VAL A 486 -3.31 14.11 16.40
CA VAL A 486 -3.04 14.51 17.79
C VAL A 486 -3.83 15.78 18.10
N CYS A 487 -4.56 15.80 19.22
CA CYS A 487 -5.38 16.94 19.59
C CYS A 487 -4.56 18.24 19.70
N ASN A 488 -5.20 19.39 19.45
CA ASN A 488 -4.51 20.68 19.33
C ASN A 488 -3.64 21.02 20.55
N THR A 489 -4.15 20.76 21.77
CA THR A 489 -3.41 21.02 23.02
C THR A 489 -2.14 20.20 23.15
N ASP A 490 -2.14 18.93 22.72
CA ASP A 490 -0.96 18.08 22.82
C ASP A 490 0.01 18.32 21.65
N THR A 491 -0.50 18.66 20.46
CA THR A 491 0.32 19.14 19.34
C THR A 491 1.06 20.42 19.72
N ALA A 492 0.38 21.37 20.37
CA ALA A 492 0.99 22.61 20.83
C ALA A 492 2.10 22.35 21.87
N LYS A 493 1.83 21.49 22.87
CA LYS A 493 2.86 21.06 23.84
C LYS A 493 4.05 20.42 23.14
N TYR A 494 3.81 19.51 22.18
CA TYR A 494 4.87 18.87 21.43
C TYR A 494 5.76 19.90 20.73
N LEU A 495 5.16 20.87 20.03
CA LEU A 495 5.89 21.93 19.34
C LEU A 495 6.74 22.73 20.32
N HIS A 496 6.15 23.16 21.44
CA HIS A 496 6.87 23.91 22.47
C HIS A 496 8.05 23.12 23.06
N TYR A 497 7.84 21.87 23.49
CA TYR A 497 8.93 21.01 23.96
C TYR A 497 10.01 20.83 22.89
N PHE A 498 9.61 20.55 21.65
CA PHE A 498 10.53 20.24 20.56
C PHE A 498 11.49 21.39 20.26
N TYR A 499 10.98 22.62 20.14
CA TYR A 499 11.83 23.78 19.84
C TYR A 499 12.65 24.21 21.07
N THR A 500 12.03 24.33 22.25
CA THR A 500 12.70 24.80 23.47
C THR A 500 13.80 23.84 23.94
N LEU A 501 13.61 22.52 23.83
CA LEU A 501 14.64 21.53 24.16
C LEU A 501 15.82 21.58 23.18
N ASN A 502 15.58 21.95 21.92
CA ASN A 502 16.63 22.13 20.91
C ASN A 502 17.27 23.53 20.93
N GLY A 503 16.89 24.39 21.88
CA GLY A 503 17.45 25.73 22.03
C GLY A 503 17.01 26.69 20.92
N SER A 504 15.82 26.48 20.36
CA SER A 504 15.22 27.35 19.34
C SER A 504 13.86 27.84 19.79
N GLU A 505 13.46 29.02 19.31
CA GLU A 505 12.08 29.49 19.50
C GLU A 505 11.10 28.74 18.59
N VAL A 506 9.83 28.74 18.99
CA VAL A 506 8.76 28.20 18.15
C VAL A 506 8.64 29.10 16.90
N PRO A 507 8.71 28.54 15.68
CA PRO A 507 8.59 29.32 14.45
C PRO A 507 7.28 30.11 14.38
N GLU A 508 7.32 31.28 13.75
CA GLU A 508 6.20 32.21 13.61
C GLU A 508 4.89 31.52 13.16
N ARG A 509 4.97 30.65 12.14
CA ARG A 509 3.82 29.86 11.64
C ARG A 509 3.10 29.00 12.68
N TYR A 510 3.74 28.72 13.82
CA TYR A 510 3.19 27.92 14.91
C TYR A 510 2.98 28.72 16.20
N ARG A 511 3.47 29.96 16.28
CA ARG A 511 3.47 30.77 17.51
C ARG A 511 2.05 30.98 18.02
N ASP A 512 1.19 31.57 17.19
CA ASP A 512 -0.23 31.81 17.50
C ASP A 512 -0.97 30.52 17.88
N PHE A 513 -0.69 29.44 17.14
CA PHE A 513 -1.28 28.14 17.43
C PHE A 513 -0.84 27.61 18.80
N THR A 514 0.44 27.73 19.14
CA THR A 514 0.96 27.26 20.43
C THR A 514 0.43 28.10 21.59
N GLU A 515 0.43 29.42 21.47
CA GLU A 515 -0.05 30.35 22.51
C GLU A 515 -1.54 30.15 22.77
N LYS A 516 -2.35 30.03 21.71
CA LYS A 516 -3.80 29.79 21.83
C LYS A 516 -4.15 28.45 22.51
N ASN A 517 -3.30 27.43 22.35
CA ASN A 517 -3.61 26.06 22.78
C ASN A 517 -2.85 25.60 24.04
N ILE A 518 -1.95 26.42 24.59
CA ILE A 518 -1.26 26.16 25.85
C ILE A 518 -1.68 27.22 26.87
N PRO A 519 -2.52 26.88 27.85
CA PRO A 519 -2.85 27.78 28.96
C PRO A 519 -1.60 28.24 29.73
N GLU A 520 -1.55 29.49 30.17
CA GLU A 520 -0.42 30.07 30.90
C GLU A 520 -0.01 29.24 32.13
N ASN A 521 -0.98 28.75 32.90
CA ASN A 521 -0.75 27.90 34.07
C ASN A 521 -0.09 26.54 33.75
N LYS A 522 -0.08 26.11 32.48
CA LYS A 522 0.63 24.91 32.03
C LYS A 522 2.03 25.23 31.48
N LEU A 523 2.31 26.46 31.06
CA LEU A 523 3.64 26.87 30.59
C LEU A 523 4.69 26.72 31.69
N GLN A 524 4.38 27.12 32.92
CA GLN A 524 5.30 26.98 34.05
C GLN A 524 5.70 25.51 34.28
N LYS A 525 4.73 24.60 34.31
CA LYS A 525 4.97 23.15 34.45
C LYS A 525 5.78 22.57 33.28
N ILE A 526 5.56 23.06 32.06
CA ILE A 526 6.33 22.64 30.89
C ILE A 526 7.79 23.09 31.02
N SER A 527 8.03 24.33 31.42
CA SER A 527 9.37 24.88 31.66
C SER A 527 10.11 24.14 32.77
N GLU A 528 9.45 23.84 33.89
CA GLU A 528 10.00 23.01 34.97
C GLU A 528 10.40 21.62 34.48
N HIS A 529 9.52 20.96 33.71
CA HIS A 529 9.82 19.64 33.16
C HIS A 529 10.98 19.69 32.14
N ILE A 530 11.07 20.73 31.30
CA ILE A 530 12.21 20.95 30.40
C ILE A 530 13.51 21.06 31.20
N ASN A 531 13.51 21.81 32.29
CA ASN A 531 14.68 21.96 33.16
C ASN A 531 15.08 20.62 33.79
N GLN A 532 14.11 19.84 34.30
CA GLN A 532 14.36 18.50 34.82
C GLN A 532 14.95 17.56 33.75
N LEU A 533 14.47 17.62 32.52
CA LEU A 533 15.00 16.82 31.40
C LEU A 533 16.46 17.20 31.08
N LYS A 534 16.77 18.51 31.04
CA LYS A 534 18.14 19.02 30.82
C LYS A 534 19.10 18.57 31.95
N ILE A 535 18.64 18.54 33.20
CA ILE A 535 19.43 18.04 34.33
C ILE A 535 19.69 16.54 34.19
N ARG A 536 18.66 15.75 33.88
CA ARG A 536 18.78 14.28 33.72
C ARG A 536 19.71 13.86 32.58
N THR A 537 19.83 14.66 31.52
CA THR A 537 20.79 14.39 30.45
C THR A 537 22.25 14.49 30.91
N ASN A 538 22.54 15.25 31.96
CA ASN A 538 23.91 15.48 32.45
C ASN A 538 24.37 14.44 33.49
N GLN A 539 23.56 13.42 33.79
CA GLN A 539 23.95 12.33 34.69
C GLN A 539 24.84 11.31 33.95
N ARG A 540 26.00 10.94 34.52
CA ARG A 540 27.10 10.23 33.83
C ARG A 540 26.68 8.92 33.12
N LEU A 541 25.86 8.08 33.76
CA LEU A 541 25.45 6.77 33.21
C LEU A 541 24.39 6.87 32.09
N SER A 542 23.40 7.77 32.22
CA SER A 542 22.40 7.99 31.18
C SER A 542 23.00 8.68 29.97
N PHE A 543 23.96 9.58 30.19
CA PHE A 543 24.68 10.29 29.13
C PHE A 543 25.41 9.33 28.17
N LEU A 544 26.18 8.37 28.68
CA LEU A 544 26.92 7.42 27.83
C LEU A 544 26.00 6.54 26.99
N LYS A 545 24.97 5.96 27.62
CA LYS A 545 23.98 5.13 26.91
C LYS A 545 23.24 5.92 25.82
N ASN A 546 22.78 7.13 26.15
CA ASN A 546 22.07 7.96 25.19
C ASN A 546 22.98 8.48 24.08
N THR A 547 24.25 8.73 24.38
CA THR A 547 25.27 9.11 23.38
C THR A 547 25.52 7.97 22.41
N PHE A 548 25.66 6.72 22.89
CA PHE A 548 25.81 5.55 22.02
C PHE A 548 24.60 5.37 21.10
N ILE A 549 23.38 5.48 21.64
CA ILE A 549 22.14 5.41 20.85
C ILE A 549 22.10 6.51 19.79
N TYR A 550 22.45 7.75 20.15
CA TYR A 550 22.50 8.88 19.22
C TYR A 550 23.52 8.67 18.10
N ILE A 551 24.71 8.17 18.44
CA ILE A 551 25.76 7.82 17.48
C ILE A 551 25.22 6.75 16.52
N ASN A 552 24.66 5.65 17.04
CA ASN A 552 24.12 4.58 16.21
C ASN A 552 22.98 5.07 15.29
N ASP A 553 22.06 5.88 15.82
CA ASP A 553 20.95 6.48 15.05
C ASP A 553 21.46 7.44 13.94
N THR A 554 22.62 8.07 14.13
CA THR A 554 23.25 8.98 13.15
C THR A 554 23.81 8.21 11.94
N PHE A 555 24.25 6.96 12.14
CA PHE A 555 24.81 6.12 11.07
C PHE A 555 23.77 5.22 10.37
N SER A 556 22.48 5.39 10.70
CA SER A 556 21.37 4.56 10.16
C SER A 556 21.21 4.63 8.65
N GLU A 557 21.60 5.75 8.01
CA GLU A 557 21.54 5.92 6.56
C GLU A 557 22.72 6.78 6.10
N LYS A 558 23.62 6.22 5.28
CA LYS A 558 24.80 6.93 4.74
C LYS A 558 24.42 7.91 3.63
N GLY A 559 25.13 9.02 3.55
CA GLY A 559 25.03 9.98 2.47
C GLY A 559 25.85 9.53 1.26
N PHE A 560 26.08 10.45 0.33
CA PHE A 560 26.97 10.23 -0.80
C PHE A 560 27.54 11.56 -1.31
N VAL A 561 28.57 11.46 -2.15
CA VAL A 561 29.18 12.62 -2.81
C VAL A 561 28.65 12.70 -4.24
N MET A 562 28.33 13.92 -4.66
CA MET A 562 27.93 14.27 -6.02
C MET A 562 28.77 15.44 -6.51
N THR A 563 29.10 15.45 -7.81
CA THR A 563 29.93 16.50 -8.41
C THR A 563 29.25 17.14 -9.60
N PHE A 564 29.52 18.42 -9.79
CA PHE A 564 29.05 19.22 -10.92
C PHE A 564 30.25 19.86 -11.62
N SER A 565 30.50 19.43 -12.85
CA SER A 565 31.58 19.91 -13.72
C SER A 565 31.00 20.69 -14.89
N GLY A 566 31.80 21.58 -15.47
CA GLY A 566 31.37 22.40 -16.61
C GLY A 566 32.10 23.72 -16.67
N VAL A 567 32.10 24.35 -17.84
CA VAL A 567 32.70 25.67 -18.02
C VAL A 567 31.88 26.75 -17.30
N ASP A 568 32.48 27.92 -17.05
CA ASP A 568 31.74 29.04 -16.47
C ASP A 568 30.72 29.56 -17.49
N GLY A 569 29.51 29.89 -17.03
CA GLY A 569 28.36 30.16 -17.92
C GLY A 569 27.47 28.95 -18.24
N ALA A 570 27.88 27.72 -17.89
CA ALA A 570 27.06 26.51 -18.09
C ALA A 570 25.85 26.38 -17.14
N GLY A 571 25.65 27.31 -16.19
CA GLY A 571 24.51 27.31 -15.26
C GLY A 571 24.66 26.44 -14.01
N LYS A 572 25.89 26.00 -13.68
CA LYS A 572 26.17 25.10 -12.54
C LYS A 572 25.64 25.62 -11.20
N SER A 573 25.95 26.87 -10.84
CA SER A 573 25.59 27.42 -9.52
C SER A 573 24.08 27.46 -9.31
N THR A 574 23.30 27.78 -10.36
CA THR A 574 21.84 27.73 -10.33
C THR A 574 21.34 26.31 -10.12
N VAL A 575 21.84 25.33 -10.88
CA VAL A 575 21.48 23.91 -10.72
C VAL A 575 21.83 23.39 -9.33
N ILE A 576 23.00 23.72 -8.79
CA ILE A 576 23.44 23.31 -7.45
C ILE A 576 22.54 23.89 -6.35
N SER A 577 22.14 25.15 -6.48
CA SER A 577 21.22 25.79 -5.53
C SER A 577 19.87 25.08 -5.50
N GLU A 578 19.25 24.91 -6.67
CA GLU A 578 17.94 24.27 -6.78
C GLU A 578 17.97 22.79 -6.38
N ILE A 579 18.98 22.03 -6.81
CA ILE A 579 19.10 20.62 -6.43
C ILE A 579 19.38 20.45 -4.94
N SER A 580 20.13 21.38 -4.33
CA SER A 580 20.34 21.38 -2.87
C SER A 580 19.01 21.52 -2.16
N ASN A 581 18.18 22.48 -2.58
CA ASN A 581 16.85 22.68 -2.01
C ASN A 581 15.95 21.44 -2.21
N LEU A 582 15.92 20.87 -3.42
CA LEU A 582 15.14 19.66 -3.71
C LEU A 582 15.58 18.45 -2.85
N ILE A 583 16.89 18.26 -2.66
CA ILE A 583 17.43 17.19 -1.81
C ILE A 583 17.06 17.42 -0.34
N GLU A 584 17.17 18.65 0.17
CA GLU A 584 16.86 18.95 1.56
C GLU A 584 15.38 18.84 1.87
N LYS A 585 14.51 19.34 0.96
CA LYS A 585 13.06 19.35 1.16
C LYS A 585 12.38 18.04 0.80
N ARG A 586 12.62 17.51 -0.40
CA ARG A 586 11.93 16.31 -0.91
C ARG A 586 12.63 15.02 -0.55
N TYR A 587 13.95 14.96 -0.73
CA TYR A 587 14.74 13.76 -0.38
C TYR A 587 15.02 13.66 1.13
N ARG A 588 14.78 14.76 1.87
CA ARG A 588 14.95 14.91 3.33
C ARG A 588 16.35 14.54 3.81
N ARG A 589 17.37 15.02 3.11
CA ARG A 589 18.77 14.82 3.48
C ARG A 589 19.52 16.15 3.55
N PRO A 590 20.24 16.42 4.64
CA PRO A 590 21.04 17.64 4.76
C PRO A 590 22.13 17.68 3.68
N VAL A 591 22.31 18.85 3.07
CA VAL A 591 23.30 19.04 2.02
C VAL A 591 24.51 19.83 2.55
N LYS A 592 25.71 19.48 2.07
CA LYS A 592 26.91 20.30 2.23
C LYS A 592 27.50 20.60 0.87
N ILE A 593 27.55 21.88 0.51
CA ILE A 593 28.21 22.34 -0.70
C ILE A 593 29.68 22.60 -0.39
N LEU A 594 30.56 22.10 -1.26
CA LEU A 594 32.00 22.35 -1.29
C LEU A 594 32.37 22.84 -2.68
N ARG A 595 33.41 23.67 -2.77
CA ARG A 595 33.86 24.24 -4.04
C ARG A 595 35.26 23.76 -4.35
N HIS A 596 35.47 23.29 -5.58
CA HIS A 596 36.71 22.71 -6.09
C HIS A 596 37.19 21.47 -5.33
N ARG A 597 37.55 21.58 -4.04
CA ARG A 597 38.31 20.59 -3.29
C ARG A 597 37.92 20.56 -1.80
N PRO A 598 38.35 19.53 -1.04
CA PRO A 598 38.08 19.43 0.41
C PRO A 598 38.56 20.63 1.22
N SER A 599 39.60 21.34 0.75
CA SER A 599 40.10 22.59 1.31
C SER A 599 40.67 22.44 2.72
N LEU A 600 41.38 21.33 2.97
CA LEU A 600 42.21 21.16 4.18
C LEU A 600 43.46 22.02 4.10
N LEU A 601 44.02 22.14 2.89
CA LEU A 601 45.17 22.99 2.60
C LEU A 601 44.66 24.29 1.93
N PRO A 602 45.18 25.47 2.32
CA PRO A 602 44.80 26.73 1.70
C PRO A 602 45.33 26.83 0.26
N ILE A 603 44.85 27.80 -0.52
CA ILE A 603 45.31 27.98 -1.89
C ILE A 603 46.77 28.47 -1.82
N LEU A 604 47.64 28.05 -2.75
CA LEU A 604 49.06 28.43 -2.73
C LEU A 604 49.29 29.95 -2.64
N SER A 605 48.39 30.75 -3.24
CA SER A 605 48.42 32.21 -3.15
C SER A 605 48.24 32.75 -1.73
N VAL A 606 47.57 32.03 -0.84
CA VAL A 606 47.36 32.40 0.57
C VAL A 606 48.71 32.43 1.31
N TRP A 607 49.58 31.46 1.07
CA TRP A 607 50.92 31.42 1.69
C TRP A 607 51.80 32.60 1.26
N THR A 608 51.56 33.14 0.07
CA THR A 608 52.37 34.25 -0.48
C THR A 608 51.76 35.63 -0.25
N LYS A 609 50.43 35.74 -0.16
CA LYS A 609 49.71 37.05 -0.20
C LYS A 609 48.77 37.28 1.00
N GLY A 610 48.60 36.30 1.88
CA GLY A 610 47.59 36.33 2.94
C GLY A 610 46.19 35.95 2.46
N GLU A 611 45.32 35.53 3.38
CA GLU A 611 44.03 34.90 3.09
C GLU A 611 43.04 35.85 2.38
N GLU A 612 42.84 37.07 2.91
CA GLU A 612 41.89 38.03 2.34
C GLU A 612 42.26 38.48 0.91
N LYS A 613 43.52 38.86 0.67
CA LYS A 613 43.99 39.28 -0.66
C LYS A 613 43.96 38.14 -1.67
N ALA A 614 44.35 36.93 -1.27
CA ALA A 614 44.33 35.76 -2.15
C ALA A 614 42.91 35.37 -2.57
N HIS A 615 41.93 35.48 -1.67
CA HIS A 615 40.52 35.23 -2.01
C HIS A 615 39.93 36.32 -2.92
N HIS A 616 40.25 37.60 -2.66
CA HIS A 616 39.79 38.72 -3.50
C HIS A 616 40.37 38.64 -4.93
N ASP A 617 41.65 38.31 -5.08
CA ASP A 617 42.32 38.13 -6.37
C ASP A 617 41.72 36.97 -7.18
N VAL A 618 41.36 35.85 -6.53
CA VAL A 618 40.76 34.68 -7.19
C VAL A 618 39.33 34.97 -7.68
N VAL A 619 38.60 35.84 -6.99
CA VAL A 619 37.24 36.25 -7.41
C VAL A 619 37.28 37.24 -8.57
N ASN A 620 38.27 38.13 -8.60
CA ASN A 620 38.34 39.23 -9.57
C ASN A 620 39.17 38.91 -10.83
N SER A 621 40.02 37.88 -10.80
CA SER A 621 40.83 37.49 -11.96
C SER A 621 40.09 36.56 -12.92
N LEU A 622 40.31 36.74 -14.23
CA LEU A 622 39.78 35.83 -15.24
C LEU A 622 40.44 34.44 -15.10
N PRO A 623 39.69 33.34 -15.33
CA PRO A 623 40.24 32.00 -15.28
C PRO A 623 41.34 31.81 -16.35
N ARG A 624 42.35 30.98 -16.04
CA ARG A 624 43.49 30.64 -16.93
C ARG A 624 44.48 31.77 -17.22
N GLN A 625 44.62 32.78 -16.36
CA GLN A 625 45.67 33.82 -16.49
C GLN A 625 47.06 33.41 -15.96
N GLY A 626 47.24 32.16 -15.54
CA GLY A 626 48.52 31.68 -15.03
C GLY A 626 49.59 31.54 -16.12
N SER A 627 50.81 32.00 -15.84
CA SER A 627 51.97 31.98 -16.76
C SER A 627 52.93 30.80 -16.52
N ASN A 628 52.53 29.78 -15.75
CA ASN A 628 53.44 28.69 -15.41
C ASN A 628 53.65 27.72 -16.58
N ASN A 629 54.86 27.74 -17.13
CA ASN A 629 55.27 26.82 -18.19
C ASN A 629 56.24 25.72 -17.71
N ASN A 630 56.66 25.74 -16.44
CA ASN A 630 57.63 24.78 -15.91
C ASN A 630 56.96 23.48 -15.44
N THR A 631 57.41 22.33 -15.95
CA THR A 631 56.88 21.00 -15.65
C THR A 631 57.08 20.60 -14.19
N PHE A 632 58.24 20.90 -13.59
CA PHE A 632 58.51 20.59 -12.18
C PHE A 632 57.61 21.42 -11.25
N SER A 633 57.47 22.72 -11.54
CA SER A 633 56.57 23.60 -10.80
C SER A 633 55.10 23.16 -10.93
N SER A 634 54.70 22.73 -12.13
CA SER A 634 53.37 22.16 -12.37
C SER A 634 53.14 20.86 -11.59
N PHE A 635 54.15 19.98 -11.53
CA PHE A 635 54.09 18.73 -10.75
C PHE A 635 53.98 19.00 -9.25
N ALA A 636 54.77 19.92 -8.70
CA ALA A 636 54.68 20.32 -7.30
C ALA A 636 53.31 20.93 -6.95
N ARG A 637 52.76 21.81 -7.80
CA ARG A 637 51.41 22.37 -7.64
C ARG A 637 50.34 21.27 -7.69
N PHE A 638 50.46 20.33 -8.63
CA PHE A 638 49.57 19.18 -8.72
C PHE A 638 49.65 18.32 -7.46
N LEU A 639 50.85 17.95 -7.00
CA LEU A 639 51.03 17.12 -5.80
C LEU A 639 50.46 17.80 -4.54
N TYR A 640 50.66 19.11 -4.40
CA TYR A 640 50.10 19.91 -3.31
C TYR A 640 48.57 19.83 -3.27
N TYR A 641 47.92 20.09 -4.41
CA TYR A 641 46.45 20.02 -4.49
C TYR A 641 45.92 18.59 -4.45
N TYR A 642 46.65 17.63 -5.00
CA TYR A 642 46.28 16.21 -4.98
C TYR A 642 46.32 15.64 -3.57
N THR A 643 47.27 16.06 -2.75
CA THR A 643 47.35 15.68 -1.32
C THR A 643 46.10 16.10 -0.55
N ASP A 644 45.55 17.28 -0.86
CA ASP A 644 44.27 17.74 -0.29
C ASP A 644 43.10 16.81 -0.66
N TYR A 645 43.08 16.26 -1.87
CA TYR A 645 42.07 15.25 -2.24
C TYR A 645 42.28 13.91 -1.53
N ILE A 646 43.53 13.42 -1.48
CA ILE A 646 43.85 12.11 -0.92
C ILE A 646 43.52 12.03 0.57
N ILE A 647 43.83 13.08 1.33
CA ILE A 647 43.54 13.14 2.76
C ILE A 647 42.09 13.62 2.97
N GLY A 648 41.69 14.65 2.24
CA GLY A 648 40.38 15.30 2.37
C GLY A 648 39.21 14.39 2.09
N GLN A 649 39.30 13.44 1.16
CA GLN A 649 38.23 12.48 0.90
C GLN A 649 37.82 11.69 2.15
N PHE A 650 38.78 11.25 2.99
CA PHE A 650 38.48 10.51 4.22
C PHE A 650 37.84 11.41 5.27
N ILE A 651 38.32 12.65 5.40
CA ILE A 651 37.73 13.62 6.33
C ILE A 651 36.29 13.96 5.94
N ILE A 652 36.05 14.25 4.66
CA ILE A 652 34.70 14.50 4.12
C ILE A 652 33.81 13.28 4.30
N TYR A 653 34.33 12.08 4.04
CA TYR A 653 33.59 10.84 4.22
C TYR A 653 33.15 10.63 5.69
N LEU A 654 34.07 10.73 6.64
CA LEU A 654 33.80 10.55 8.06
C LEU A 654 32.90 11.67 8.64
N LYS A 655 33.18 12.93 8.27
CA LYS A 655 32.50 14.12 8.83
C LYS A 655 31.10 14.30 8.27
N TYR A 656 30.87 13.96 6.99
CA TYR A 656 29.62 14.27 6.29
C TYR A 656 28.92 13.00 5.79
N VAL A 657 29.59 12.18 4.98
CA VAL A 657 28.94 11.04 4.29
C VAL A 657 28.44 9.99 5.28
N LEU A 658 29.26 9.53 6.22
CA LEU A 658 28.82 8.54 7.20
C LEU A 658 27.69 9.06 8.09
N ARG A 659 27.64 10.36 8.37
CA ARG A 659 26.58 11.02 9.15
C ARG A 659 25.33 11.36 8.33
N GLY A 660 25.26 10.84 7.11
CA GLY A 660 24.10 10.95 6.26
C GLY A 660 23.98 12.23 5.43
N LYS A 661 24.98 13.11 5.42
CA LYS A 661 24.94 14.33 4.60
C LYS A 661 25.26 14.01 3.14
N ILE A 662 24.56 14.66 2.21
CA ILE A 662 24.89 14.62 0.80
C ILE A 662 25.85 15.77 0.50
N VAL A 663 27.00 15.46 -0.09
CA VAL A 663 28.04 16.46 -0.38
C VAL A 663 27.99 16.80 -1.86
N LEU A 664 27.77 18.07 -2.19
CA LEU A 664 27.76 18.57 -3.56
C LEU A 664 29.05 19.35 -3.82
N TYR A 665 29.80 18.96 -4.84
CA TYR A 665 30.98 19.68 -5.30
C TYR A 665 30.64 20.56 -6.50
N ASP A 666 30.79 21.88 -6.35
CA ASP A 666 30.90 22.83 -7.47
C ASP A 666 32.34 22.79 -7.98
N ARG A 667 32.57 22.03 -9.06
CA ARG A 667 33.87 21.57 -9.57
C ARG A 667 34.55 20.55 -8.67
N TYR A 668 35.29 19.65 -9.30
CA TYR A 668 35.96 18.52 -8.64
C TYR A 668 37.27 18.18 -9.37
N TYR A 669 37.84 17.02 -9.10
CA TYR A 669 39.10 16.54 -9.66
C TYR A 669 39.13 16.51 -11.20
N PHE A 670 37.97 16.42 -11.87
CA PHE A 670 37.87 16.41 -13.33
C PHE A 670 38.45 17.67 -13.99
N ASP A 671 38.48 18.80 -13.27
CA ASP A 671 39.11 20.02 -13.75
C ASP A 671 40.64 19.85 -13.90
N PHE A 672 41.31 19.03 -13.09
CA PHE A 672 42.74 18.75 -13.30
C PHE A 672 43.02 17.89 -14.55
N ILE A 673 42.01 17.16 -15.01
CA ILE A 673 42.12 16.30 -16.19
C ILE A 673 41.79 17.12 -17.45
N ALA A 674 40.62 17.78 -17.46
CA ALA A 674 40.10 18.46 -18.64
C ALA A 674 40.43 19.97 -18.72
N ASP A 675 40.73 20.62 -17.59
CA ASP A 675 41.00 22.08 -17.50
C ASP A 675 42.21 22.42 -16.59
N ALA A 676 43.31 21.68 -16.72
CA ALA A 676 44.50 21.83 -15.85
C ALA A 676 45.07 23.26 -15.81
N ARG A 677 44.93 24.00 -16.92
CA ARG A 677 45.38 25.40 -17.06
C ARG A 677 44.73 26.33 -16.05
N ARG A 678 43.51 26.04 -15.60
CA ARG A 678 42.81 26.83 -14.58
C ARG A 678 43.54 26.83 -13.24
N SER A 679 44.22 25.73 -12.90
CA SER A 679 45.03 25.61 -11.70
C SER A 679 46.51 25.93 -11.92
N ASN A 680 46.84 26.55 -13.06
CA ASN A 680 48.21 26.89 -13.45
C ASN A 680 49.15 25.66 -13.50
N ILE A 681 48.60 24.52 -13.94
CA ILE A 681 49.29 23.24 -14.08
C ILE A 681 49.40 22.90 -15.57
N ASN A 682 50.62 22.61 -16.02
CA ASN A 682 50.90 22.10 -17.36
C ASN A 682 51.56 20.71 -17.23
N LEU A 683 50.75 19.65 -17.16
CA LEU A 683 51.19 18.25 -17.03
C LEU A 683 50.49 17.38 -18.09
N PRO A 684 51.07 16.23 -18.47
CA PRO A 684 50.39 15.26 -19.31
C PRO A 684 49.08 14.80 -18.65
N GLN A 685 48.00 14.77 -19.44
CA GLN A 685 46.67 14.38 -18.97
C GLN A 685 46.66 12.98 -18.33
N SER A 686 47.47 12.05 -18.83
CA SER A 686 47.61 10.70 -18.27
C SER A 686 48.06 10.69 -16.80
N VAL A 687 48.92 11.64 -16.40
CA VAL A 687 49.37 11.78 -15.01
C VAL A 687 48.21 12.19 -14.12
N ALA A 688 47.46 13.23 -14.52
CA ALA A 688 46.28 13.67 -13.78
C ALA A 688 45.19 12.58 -13.76
N GLU A 689 44.94 11.89 -14.88
CA GLU A 689 43.99 10.77 -14.93
C GLU A 689 44.38 9.63 -13.99
N SER A 690 45.66 9.26 -13.93
CA SER A 690 46.15 8.20 -13.05
C SER A 690 45.93 8.52 -11.57
N GLY A 691 46.07 9.79 -11.18
CA GLY A 691 45.79 10.25 -9.82
C GLY A 691 44.31 10.06 -9.44
N TYR A 692 43.38 10.19 -10.39
CA TYR A 692 41.96 9.94 -10.10
C TYR A 692 41.72 8.52 -9.59
N PHE A 693 42.47 7.52 -10.08
CA PHE A 693 42.32 6.10 -9.70
C PHE A 693 42.34 5.89 -8.18
N PHE A 694 43.21 6.59 -7.46
CA PHE A 694 43.36 6.46 -6.00
C PHE A 694 42.32 7.24 -5.18
N LEU A 695 41.42 7.98 -5.84
CA LEU A 695 40.34 8.70 -5.17
C LEU A 695 39.07 7.86 -5.08
N MET A 696 38.38 7.98 -3.94
CA MET A 696 37.03 7.50 -3.73
C MET A 696 36.11 8.14 -4.77
N LYS A 697 35.49 7.31 -5.59
CA LYS A 697 34.64 7.78 -6.69
C LYS A 697 33.35 8.39 -6.14
N PRO A 698 33.03 9.65 -6.47
CA PRO A 698 31.71 10.20 -6.14
C PRO A 698 30.61 9.38 -6.80
N LYS A 699 29.50 9.16 -6.09
CA LYS A 699 28.41 8.28 -6.54
C LYS A 699 27.75 8.81 -7.82
N PHE A 700 27.66 10.14 -7.94
CA PHE A 700 27.10 10.82 -9.11
C PHE A 700 28.01 11.95 -9.58
N ASN A 701 28.24 12.02 -10.88
CA ASN A 701 29.08 13.03 -11.50
C ASN A 701 28.33 13.59 -12.70
N PHE A 702 28.02 14.88 -12.65
CA PHE A 702 27.27 15.58 -13.70
C PHE A 702 28.18 16.57 -14.41
N PHE A 703 28.27 16.47 -15.73
CA PHE A 703 28.89 17.47 -16.58
C PHE A 703 27.79 18.29 -17.24
N LEU A 704 27.69 19.57 -16.88
CA LEU A 704 26.72 20.50 -17.44
C LEU A 704 27.38 21.28 -18.59
N TYR A 705 26.79 21.18 -19.78
CA TYR A 705 27.24 21.90 -20.97
C TYR A 705 26.09 22.63 -21.66
N ALA A 706 26.43 23.55 -22.55
CA ALA A 706 25.49 24.24 -23.41
C ALA A 706 26.22 24.65 -24.70
N ALA A 707 25.47 25.09 -25.71
CA ALA A 707 26.04 25.63 -26.93
C ALA A 707 27.04 26.78 -26.61
N PRO A 708 28.23 26.82 -27.25
CA PRO A 708 29.25 27.83 -26.97
C PRO A 708 28.74 29.27 -27.06
N GLU A 709 27.85 29.56 -28.02
CA GLU A 709 27.21 30.86 -28.21
C GLU A 709 26.41 31.27 -26.97
N LYS A 710 25.67 30.33 -26.39
CA LYS A 710 24.87 30.51 -25.17
C LYS A 710 25.73 30.68 -23.92
N ILE A 711 26.90 30.04 -23.88
CA ILE A 711 27.85 30.17 -22.77
C ILE A 711 28.50 31.55 -22.80
N LEU A 712 28.96 31.98 -23.97
CA LEU A 712 29.58 33.30 -24.17
C LEU A 712 28.59 34.45 -23.95
N SER A 713 27.31 34.27 -24.28
CA SER A 713 26.28 35.27 -23.98
C SER A 713 26.00 35.41 -22.47
N ARG A 714 26.10 34.31 -21.72
CA ARG A 714 25.93 34.31 -20.25
C ARG A 714 27.16 34.86 -19.52
N LYS A 715 28.38 34.46 -19.93
CA LYS A 715 29.65 34.90 -19.34
C LYS A 715 30.77 34.90 -20.40
N LYS A 716 31.38 36.06 -20.65
CA LYS A 716 32.52 36.23 -21.56
C LYS A 716 33.87 36.02 -20.87
N GLU A 717 34.08 34.86 -20.26
CA GLU A 717 35.35 34.54 -19.56
C GLU A 717 36.34 33.70 -20.40
N LEU A 718 35.87 33.03 -21.46
CA LEU A 718 36.66 32.14 -22.32
C LEU A 718 36.44 32.45 -23.80
N SER A 719 37.35 32.04 -24.67
CA SER A 719 37.15 32.14 -26.14
C SER A 719 36.24 31.03 -26.65
N TYR A 720 35.55 31.27 -27.77
CA TYR A 720 34.70 30.27 -28.45
C TYR A 720 35.41 28.92 -28.62
N LYS A 721 36.63 28.95 -29.19
CA LYS A 721 37.48 27.75 -29.37
C LYS A 721 37.76 27.03 -28.05
N SER A 722 38.01 27.78 -26.96
CA SER A 722 38.25 27.20 -25.64
C SER A 722 37.02 26.49 -25.07
N VAL A 723 35.83 27.08 -25.28
CA VAL A 723 34.56 26.48 -24.84
C VAL A 723 34.27 25.20 -25.63
N CYS A 724 34.43 25.21 -26.95
CA CYS A 724 34.29 24.01 -27.79
C CYS A 724 35.24 22.89 -27.35
N HIS A 725 36.52 23.23 -27.17
CA HIS A 725 37.54 22.28 -26.73
C HIS A 725 37.20 21.67 -25.36
N LEU A 726 36.85 22.50 -24.37
CA LEU A 726 36.48 22.02 -23.04
C LEU A 726 35.25 21.13 -23.07
N ASN A 727 34.20 21.52 -23.81
CA ASN A 727 33.00 20.70 -23.94
C ASN A 727 33.33 19.32 -24.53
N ALA A 728 34.20 19.26 -25.54
CA ALA A 728 34.65 17.99 -26.13
C ALA A 728 35.45 17.15 -25.13
N GLU A 729 36.41 17.74 -24.42
CA GLU A 729 37.26 17.03 -23.46
C GLU A 729 36.47 16.48 -22.26
N TYR A 730 35.58 17.27 -21.66
CA TYR A 730 34.72 16.78 -20.57
C TYR A 730 33.78 15.66 -21.05
N ASN A 731 33.18 15.79 -22.23
CA ASN A 731 32.32 14.74 -22.79
C ASN A 731 33.10 13.43 -23.01
N LYS A 732 34.29 13.52 -23.60
CA LYS A 732 35.18 12.37 -23.82
C LYS A 732 35.57 11.72 -22.49
N LEU A 733 35.93 12.53 -21.48
CA LEU A 733 36.29 12.06 -20.15
C LEU A 733 35.13 11.35 -19.45
N PHE A 734 33.94 11.96 -19.42
CA PHE A 734 32.76 11.39 -18.76
C PHE A 734 32.29 10.12 -19.45
N SER A 735 32.34 10.06 -20.78
CA SER A 735 32.05 8.84 -21.55
C SER A 735 33.05 7.72 -21.23
N LYS A 736 34.34 8.03 -21.19
CA LYS A 736 35.40 7.07 -20.83
C LYS A 736 35.20 6.52 -19.42
N LEU A 737 35.00 7.39 -18.43
CA LEU A 737 34.82 6.99 -17.03
C LEU A 737 33.52 6.23 -16.80
N GLY A 738 32.43 6.62 -17.49
CA GLY A 738 31.15 5.92 -17.43
C GLY A 738 31.21 4.48 -17.92
N LYS A 739 32.09 4.16 -18.89
CA LYS A 739 32.31 2.79 -19.37
C LYS A 739 33.19 1.95 -18.45
N GLN A 740 33.97 2.58 -17.58
CA GLN A 740 34.96 1.91 -16.73
C GLN A 740 34.43 1.58 -15.32
N ASN A 741 33.28 2.14 -14.91
CA ASN A 741 32.83 2.04 -13.54
C ASN A 741 31.30 1.94 -13.43
N ASP A 742 30.81 0.76 -13.05
CA ASP A 742 29.38 0.52 -12.84
C ASP A 742 28.85 1.08 -11.51
N SER A 743 29.74 1.36 -10.55
CA SER A 743 29.37 1.81 -9.20
C SER A 743 29.13 3.32 -9.09
N ALA A 744 29.68 4.10 -10.03
CA ALA A 744 29.60 5.56 -10.06
C ALA A 744 29.04 6.02 -11.40
N LYS A 745 28.09 6.95 -11.38
CA LYS A 745 27.46 7.47 -12.60
C LYS A 745 28.18 8.72 -13.10
N TYR A 746 28.46 8.76 -14.40
CA TYR A 746 29.06 9.90 -15.11
C TYR A 746 28.11 10.31 -16.23
N ILE A 747 27.48 11.48 -16.10
CA ILE A 747 26.36 11.90 -16.94
C ILE A 747 26.64 13.29 -17.49
N ALA A 748 26.67 13.43 -18.81
CA ALA A 748 26.69 14.71 -19.48
C ALA A 748 25.24 15.18 -19.71
N ILE A 749 24.92 16.43 -19.35
CA ILE A 749 23.59 17.01 -19.49
C ILE A 749 23.73 18.35 -20.21
N GLU A 750 22.99 18.49 -21.30
CA GLU A 750 22.85 19.79 -21.97
C GLU A 750 21.87 20.66 -21.19
N ASN A 751 22.39 21.69 -20.53
CA ASN A 751 21.61 22.57 -19.66
C ASN A 751 20.91 23.68 -20.45
N ASN A 752 19.88 23.26 -21.21
CA ASN A 752 19.01 24.16 -21.95
C ASN A 752 17.79 24.59 -21.16
N ASP A 753 17.15 23.63 -20.49
CA ASP A 753 16.03 23.82 -19.57
C ASP A 753 16.41 23.38 -18.15
N LEU A 754 16.13 24.25 -17.18
CA LEU A 754 16.49 24.01 -15.78
C LEU A 754 15.66 22.87 -15.17
N ASN A 755 14.37 22.79 -15.47
CA ASN A 755 13.48 21.79 -14.89
C ASN A 755 13.80 20.40 -15.41
N GLU A 756 14.07 20.26 -16.71
CA GLU A 756 14.54 19.01 -17.31
C GLU A 756 15.85 18.56 -16.69
N THR A 757 16.82 19.47 -16.55
CA THR A 757 18.11 19.19 -15.91
C THR A 757 17.94 18.69 -14.48
N LEU A 758 17.12 19.38 -13.67
CA LEU A 758 16.83 18.99 -12.29
C LEU A 758 16.13 17.63 -12.21
N ASN A 759 15.19 17.35 -13.12
CA ASN A 759 14.50 16.07 -13.19
C ASN A 759 15.46 14.93 -13.54
N ILE A 760 16.37 15.11 -14.50
CA ILE A 760 17.40 14.11 -14.85
C ILE A 760 18.29 13.79 -13.63
N ILE A 761 18.72 14.82 -12.89
CA ILE A 761 19.57 14.64 -11.71
C ILE A 761 18.80 13.91 -10.60
N MET A 762 17.59 14.38 -10.25
CA MET A 762 16.77 13.77 -9.20
C MET A 762 16.41 12.32 -9.51
N ASN A 763 16.03 12.02 -10.74
CA ASN A 763 15.72 10.65 -11.15
C ASN A 763 16.93 9.71 -11.02
N ASN A 764 18.14 10.20 -11.29
CA ASN A 764 19.36 9.43 -11.07
C ASN A 764 19.64 9.16 -9.59
N ILE A 765 19.38 10.13 -8.72
CA ILE A 765 19.48 9.95 -7.27
C ILE A 765 18.49 8.88 -6.80
N ILE A 766 17.24 8.98 -7.24
CA ILE A 766 16.11 8.16 -6.78
C ILE A 766 16.22 6.70 -7.27
N LYS A 767 16.60 6.46 -8.53
CA LYS A 767 16.69 5.10 -9.11
C LYS A 767 17.82 4.24 -8.58
N THR A 768 18.79 4.83 -7.89
CA THR A 768 20.01 4.10 -7.52
C THR A 768 19.83 3.42 -6.17
N LYS A 769 19.82 2.08 -6.18
CA LYS A 769 19.70 1.22 -5.00
C LYS A 769 20.80 1.47 -3.95
#